data_AF-A0A9E2LM19-F1
#
_entry.id   AF-A0A9E2LM19-F1
#
_cell.length_a   1.000
_cell.length_b   1.000
_cell.length_c   1.000
_cell.angle_alpha   90.00
_cell.angle_beta   90.00
_cell.angle_gamma   90.00
#
_symmetry.space_group_name_H-M   'P 1'
#
loop_
_entity.id
_entity.type
_entity.pdbx_description
1 polymer ?
#
loop_
_entity_poly.entity_id
_entity_poly.type
_entity_poly.pdbx_seq_one_letter_code
_entity_poly.pdbx_strand_id
1 'polypeptide(L)'
;MTQNMNILSYTIDDFQKQKPFSSFLSGIAGKMGIPLWAFYVNRGQLISSFGIRDKNSAIMEFFPANNAYHYVSRIGFRTFIKKDGKVYEFFKEKNFNQKLNVRQDQVSIEEDQKELGIKVKVTYFTLPNEPIAGLVRKVEVDSYKEKSDIEVIDGLAQIIPSGIDYGSLKSVSNLMQSWMANIHEKDYVFYKLRASTDDGAEVNEVHDGNFYLTKSTVEPLLISDYKLIFDEDTSLETPYLFEQNSIEQLSKIKQVHVNQVPCAMSGFSFENAQKVSFVSMIGFVSDKNVLDKMTHLFTLEYFSNKEIENEQIHSELVSAIETKTSQPVFDAYLKQCYLDNVLRGGQPLILKTAHGPVAYHLYSRKHGDLERDYNFFSIDPAFYSQGNGNFRDVLQNRRNDLFFQPEIGDFNIYQFSSLIQADGYNPLSIGGVTFKYLGDIDQAPEILTDILKNEFTPGMVATKLFQNELEIDDSLDEIIKHSEVVVKAAFGEGYWEDHFTYLYDLIDSYLSIYPDQLENLMFQLKIPFFESPVYVLPRNEKYVLRKDGQIRQYGAVRHLHDQKDRWLTNHEGLIETNLFGKLLTLALNKFGHLDPYGIGLSYEGNKPGWNDAMNGVPGLFGSGVSETIELQKIVNLLAKIVKEHPSQKVILLKSTEKLANELKHIDYQNAFNSWDERMNALEAYRKSLFDEQTVIEHQTHHYDLVIEIMQKNLTEALQKAKAIDSIYPTYLTYEVEDYEQILNKNSKPVIGEYGLPVVKVKKFTVHHLPSFLEAPARYLKSLSSKSEAKAIYDEIRKTELYDKKLQFYQTSTSLDAFSNEIGRIRAFTPGWLERESNFLHMTYKYLLGMLKSGLYEEFYEEIKTNYTCFMDPKVYGRSPIENSSFLVTSSNPDAKKHGQGFVSRLSGSTAELLSMWRYMFLGDHLFTLDQGQLVFELSPKLSKSFFKDRIVEVRLFNHTTIVYHLVDDIDTYDPNAYIEKMTLHKIDEVCEVEGSKVQGKWTKDIRNGQVFKINVYIRGGK
;
A
#
# COMPACT_ATOMS: atom_id res chain seq x y z
N MET A 1 -0.86 20.03 -29.41
CA MET A 1 -2.13 19.31 -29.63
C MET A 1 -2.98 19.52 -28.39
N THR A 2 -3.83 20.53 -28.43
CA THR A 2 -4.77 20.89 -27.36
C THR A 2 -5.98 19.96 -27.46
N GLN A 3 -6.00 18.91 -26.64
CA GLN A 3 -7.21 18.16 -26.35
C GLN A 3 -7.76 18.63 -25.01
N ASN A 4 -8.92 19.27 -25.04
CA ASN A 4 -9.83 19.30 -23.89
C ASN A 4 -10.14 17.84 -23.54
N MET A 5 -9.53 17.31 -22.49
CA MET A 5 -9.84 15.98 -21.97
C MET A 5 -9.78 16.04 -20.45
N ASN A 6 -10.92 15.77 -19.82
CA ASN A 6 -10.90 15.10 -18.54
C ASN A 6 -10.27 13.72 -18.84
N ILE A 7 -8.99 13.52 -18.50
CA ILE A 7 -8.25 12.30 -18.86
C ILE A 7 -8.76 11.17 -17.97
N LEU A 8 -9.87 10.55 -18.38
CA LEU A 8 -10.44 9.36 -17.75
C LEU A 8 -9.68 8.08 -18.15
N SER A 9 -8.90 8.16 -19.24
CA SER A 9 -8.15 7.01 -19.76
C SER A 9 -6.84 7.45 -20.41
N TYR A 10 -5.85 6.56 -20.40
CA TYR A 10 -4.61 6.72 -21.14
C TYR A 10 -4.49 5.66 -22.24
N THR A 11 -4.21 6.09 -23.47
CA THR A 11 -4.09 5.20 -24.63
C THR A 11 -2.64 5.01 -25.02
N ILE A 12 -2.23 3.76 -25.18
CA ILE A 12 -0.93 3.31 -25.66
C ILE A 12 -1.13 2.71 -27.06
N ASP A 13 -0.62 3.40 -28.07
CA ASP A 13 -0.57 2.87 -29.43
C ASP A 13 0.52 1.80 -29.57
N ASP A 14 0.26 0.80 -30.41
CA ASP A 14 1.16 -0.31 -30.75
C ASP A 14 1.68 -1.05 -29.51
N PHE A 15 0.79 -1.24 -28.52
CA PHE A 15 1.17 -1.62 -27.15
C PHE A 15 2.08 -2.85 -27.05
N GLN A 16 1.93 -3.82 -27.96
CA GLN A 16 2.76 -5.03 -27.99
C GLN A 16 4.22 -4.78 -28.42
N LYS A 17 4.49 -3.67 -29.11
CA LYS A 17 5.84 -3.22 -29.52
C LYS A 17 6.49 -2.30 -28.48
N GLN A 18 5.71 -1.75 -27.55
CA GLN A 18 6.22 -0.88 -26.49
C GLN A 18 7.06 -1.67 -25.47
N LYS A 19 7.82 -0.95 -24.64
CA LYS A 19 8.60 -1.52 -23.53
C LYS A 19 7.70 -2.44 -22.67
N PRO A 20 8.16 -3.64 -22.27
CA PRO A 20 7.36 -4.53 -21.44
C PRO A 20 6.99 -3.89 -20.10
N PHE A 21 5.73 -4.05 -19.69
CA PHE A 21 5.28 -3.72 -18.33
C PHE A 21 4.15 -4.66 -17.90
N SER A 22 3.98 -4.80 -16.57
CA SER A 22 2.81 -5.40 -15.94
C SER A 22 2.05 -4.38 -15.11
N SER A 23 0.76 -4.61 -14.93
CA SER A 23 -0.13 -3.86 -14.03
C SER A 23 -1.31 -4.76 -13.62
N PHE A 24 -2.33 -4.21 -12.98
CA PHE A 24 -3.49 -4.94 -12.47
C PHE A 24 -4.77 -4.11 -12.51
N LEU A 25 -5.91 -4.80 -12.55
CA LEU A 25 -7.22 -4.20 -12.22
C LEU A 25 -7.32 -4.03 -10.70
N SER A 26 -8.04 -3.00 -10.24
CA SER A 26 -8.12 -2.62 -8.82
C SER A 26 -8.58 -3.76 -7.90
N GLY A 27 -9.46 -4.63 -8.39
CA GLY A 27 -10.11 -5.68 -7.60
C GLY A 27 -11.20 -5.15 -6.66
N ILE A 28 -11.61 -3.88 -6.81
CA ILE A 28 -12.72 -3.29 -6.06
C ILE A 28 -14.03 -3.83 -6.62
N ALA A 29 -14.80 -4.51 -5.77
CA ALA A 29 -16.11 -5.06 -6.13
C ALA A 29 -17.28 -4.37 -5.41
N GLY A 30 -17.07 -3.22 -4.76
CA GLY A 30 -18.10 -2.59 -3.91
C GLY A 30 -18.25 -3.27 -2.55
N LYS A 31 -19.16 -2.76 -1.71
CA LYS A 31 -19.36 -3.29 -0.34
C LYS A 31 -19.98 -4.69 -0.35
N MET A 32 -20.86 -4.95 -1.31
CA MET A 32 -21.61 -6.21 -1.42
C MET A 32 -21.07 -7.11 -2.53
N GLY A 33 -19.82 -6.91 -2.95
CA GLY A 33 -19.19 -7.71 -3.98
C GLY A 33 -18.04 -8.56 -3.45
N ILE A 34 -17.89 -9.75 -4.03
CA ILE A 34 -16.74 -10.62 -3.76
C ILE A 34 -15.57 -10.18 -4.69
N PRO A 35 -14.43 -9.73 -4.13
CA PRO A 35 -13.34 -9.22 -4.95
C PRO A 35 -12.60 -10.32 -5.72
N LEU A 36 -12.05 -9.92 -6.87
CA LEU A 36 -11.21 -10.76 -7.73
C LEU A 36 -9.93 -9.97 -8.08
N TRP A 37 -8.77 -10.58 -7.90
CA TRP A 37 -7.50 -9.99 -8.34
C TRP A 37 -7.24 -10.38 -9.80
N ALA A 38 -6.80 -9.43 -10.64
CA ALA A 38 -6.45 -9.67 -12.03
C ALA A 38 -5.20 -8.89 -12.45
N PHE A 39 -4.17 -9.62 -12.84
CA PHE A 39 -2.91 -9.07 -13.34
C PHE A 39 -2.86 -9.14 -14.87
N TYR A 40 -2.24 -8.13 -15.48
CA TYR A 40 -2.08 -8.06 -16.91
C TYR A 40 -0.71 -7.55 -17.32
N VAL A 41 -0.32 -7.88 -18.55
CA VAL A 41 0.91 -7.41 -19.21
C VAL A 41 0.56 -6.75 -20.54
N ASN A 42 1.42 -5.89 -21.09
CA ASN A 42 1.20 -5.29 -22.41
C ASN A 42 1.54 -6.22 -23.58
N ARG A 43 1.14 -7.49 -23.51
CA ARG A 43 1.40 -8.54 -24.52
C ARG A 43 0.14 -9.38 -24.72
N GLY A 44 -0.04 -9.89 -25.94
CA GLY A 44 -1.22 -10.69 -26.29
C GLY A 44 -2.51 -9.95 -25.93
N GLN A 45 -3.46 -10.69 -25.36
CA GLN A 45 -4.73 -10.13 -24.88
C GLN A 45 -4.70 -9.71 -23.39
N LEU A 46 -3.55 -9.20 -22.93
CA LEU A 46 -3.33 -8.61 -21.60
C LEU A 46 -3.35 -9.55 -20.40
N ILE A 47 -4.50 -10.09 -20.02
CA ILE A 47 -4.68 -10.78 -18.74
C ILE A 47 -3.77 -12.00 -18.69
N SER A 48 -2.86 -12.02 -17.71
CA SER A 48 -1.83 -13.05 -17.59
C SER A 48 -2.02 -13.94 -16.36
N SER A 49 -2.80 -13.51 -15.37
CA SER A 49 -3.23 -14.32 -14.24
C SER A 49 -4.33 -13.59 -13.48
N PHE A 50 -5.31 -14.32 -12.94
CA PHE A 50 -6.36 -13.77 -12.09
C PHE A 50 -6.93 -14.87 -11.18
N GLY A 51 -7.59 -14.48 -10.09
CA GLY A 51 -8.18 -15.40 -9.13
C GLY A 51 -8.80 -14.70 -7.93
N ILE A 52 -9.15 -15.48 -6.91
CA ILE A 52 -9.67 -14.96 -5.64
C ILE A 52 -8.61 -15.09 -4.54
N ARG A 53 -8.77 -14.38 -3.43
CA ARG A 53 -7.92 -14.47 -2.23
C ARG A 53 -6.44 -14.19 -2.45
N ASP A 54 -5.70 -15.16 -2.98
CA ASP A 54 -4.25 -15.16 -3.13
C ASP A 54 -3.83 -16.09 -4.29
N LYS A 55 -2.51 -16.32 -4.45
CA LYS A 55 -1.97 -17.15 -5.54
C LYS A 55 -2.37 -18.63 -5.46
N ASN A 56 -2.81 -19.13 -4.31
CA ASN A 56 -3.31 -20.51 -4.12
C ASN A 56 -4.76 -20.67 -4.58
N SER A 57 -5.40 -19.61 -5.08
CA SER A 57 -6.75 -19.66 -5.64
C SER A 57 -6.81 -18.94 -6.98
N ALA A 58 -5.75 -19.16 -7.77
CA ALA A 58 -5.63 -18.70 -9.14
C ALA A 58 -6.60 -19.46 -10.05
N ILE A 59 -7.40 -18.72 -10.81
CA ILE A 59 -8.25 -19.26 -11.88
C ILE A 59 -7.42 -19.43 -13.16
N MET A 60 -6.49 -18.50 -13.40
CA MET A 60 -5.45 -18.59 -14.43
C MET A 60 -4.08 -18.57 -13.75
N GLU A 61 -3.21 -19.50 -14.15
CA GLU A 61 -1.93 -19.75 -13.49
C GLU A 61 -1.09 -18.48 -13.27
N PHE A 62 -0.59 -18.32 -12.04
CA PHE A 62 0.28 -17.20 -11.70
C PHE A 62 1.71 -17.44 -12.20
N PHE A 63 2.27 -16.46 -12.91
CA PHE A 63 3.69 -16.43 -13.29
C PHE A 63 4.32 -15.08 -12.92
N PRO A 64 5.58 -15.05 -12.46
CA PRO A 64 6.32 -13.79 -12.36
C PRO A 64 6.40 -13.08 -13.71
N ALA A 65 6.59 -11.75 -13.70
CA ALA A 65 6.42 -10.89 -14.87
C ALA A 65 7.22 -11.36 -16.09
N ASN A 66 8.47 -11.79 -15.91
CA ASN A 66 9.32 -12.31 -16.98
C ASN A 66 8.66 -13.48 -17.72
N ASN A 67 8.07 -14.42 -16.99
CA ASN A 67 7.38 -15.59 -17.56
C ASN A 67 5.98 -15.21 -18.09
N ALA A 68 5.29 -14.28 -17.44
CA ALA A 68 3.98 -13.80 -17.90
C ALA A 68 4.02 -13.27 -19.34
N TYR A 69 5.09 -12.54 -19.72
CA TYR A 69 5.26 -12.05 -21.11
C TYR A 69 5.39 -13.18 -22.15
N HIS A 70 5.83 -14.37 -21.75
CA HIS A 70 6.01 -15.51 -22.64
C HIS A 70 4.72 -16.33 -22.80
N TYR A 71 3.98 -16.52 -21.71
CA TYR A 71 2.84 -17.43 -21.68
C TYR A 71 1.49 -16.79 -22.01
N VAL A 72 1.35 -15.46 -21.87
CA VAL A 72 0.06 -14.76 -22.05
C VAL A 72 -0.61 -15.02 -23.40
N SER A 73 0.16 -15.17 -24.50
CA SER A 73 -0.38 -15.43 -25.83
C SER A 73 -0.72 -16.90 -26.09
N ARG A 74 -0.34 -17.81 -25.18
CA ARG A 74 -0.56 -19.26 -25.33
C ARG A 74 -1.69 -19.75 -24.45
N ILE A 75 -1.55 -19.55 -23.14
CA ILE A 75 -2.49 -20.05 -22.12
C ILE A 75 -3.55 -19.02 -21.72
N GLY A 76 -3.38 -17.75 -22.14
CA GLY A 76 -4.29 -16.65 -21.86
C GLY A 76 -5.49 -16.58 -22.81
N PHE A 77 -6.11 -15.40 -22.90
CA PHE A 77 -7.26 -15.17 -23.76
C PHE A 77 -6.90 -15.21 -25.25
N ARG A 78 -7.76 -15.84 -26.05
CA ARG A 78 -7.61 -16.00 -27.51
C ARG A 78 -8.92 -15.66 -28.20
N THR A 79 -8.82 -15.07 -29.39
CA THR A 79 -9.97 -14.70 -30.23
C THR A 79 -9.66 -15.07 -31.68
N PHE A 80 -10.35 -16.09 -32.17
CA PHE A 80 -10.26 -16.57 -33.54
C PHE A 80 -11.52 -16.17 -34.29
N ILE A 81 -11.37 -15.58 -35.46
CA ILE A 81 -12.47 -15.24 -36.37
C ILE A 81 -12.23 -15.95 -37.69
N LYS A 82 -13.17 -16.80 -38.09
CA LYS A 82 -13.20 -17.39 -39.42
C LYS A 82 -14.09 -16.55 -40.33
N LYS A 83 -13.51 -16.08 -41.44
CA LYS A 83 -14.21 -15.39 -42.53
C LYS A 83 -13.74 -16.01 -43.85
N ASP A 84 -14.69 -16.27 -44.75
CA ASP A 84 -14.42 -16.85 -46.08
C ASP A 84 -13.61 -18.18 -46.01
N GLY A 85 -13.90 -19.00 -45.00
CA GLY A 85 -13.23 -20.30 -44.78
C GLY A 85 -11.82 -20.22 -44.19
N LYS A 86 -11.30 -19.02 -43.90
CA LYS A 86 -9.97 -18.83 -43.31
C LYS A 86 -10.06 -18.29 -41.89
N VAL A 87 -9.29 -18.88 -40.97
CA VAL A 87 -9.21 -18.45 -39.57
C VAL A 87 -8.14 -17.37 -39.41
N TYR A 88 -8.49 -16.32 -38.67
CA TYR A 88 -7.62 -15.22 -38.29
C TYR A 88 -7.62 -15.10 -36.76
N GLU A 89 -6.44 -15.02 -36.18
CA GLU A 89 -6.28 -14.81 -34.74
C GLU A 89 -5.96 -13.34 -34.46
N PHE A 90 -6.84 -12.67 -33.72
CA PHE A 90 -6.62 -11.28 -33.32
C PHE A 90 -5.68 -11.20 -32.13
N PHE A 91 -4.86 -10.14 -32.10
CA PHE A 91 -3.83 -9.84 -31.11
C PHE A 91 -2.63 -10.80 -31.08
N LYS A 92 -2.54 -11.75 -32.03
CA LYS A 92 -1.43 -12.70 -32.15
C LYS A 92 -0.10 -12.00 -32.45
N GLU A 93 -0.07 -11.28 -33.58
CA GLU A 93 1.14 -10.65 -34.09
C GLU A 93 1.19 -9.16 -33.77
N LYS A 94 2.38 -8.67 -33.42
CA LYS A 94 2.60 -7.27 -33.05
C LYS A 94 2.51 -6.37 -34.28
N ASN A 95 1.55 -5.46 -34.32
CA ASN A 95 1.37 -4.56 -35.46
C ASN A 95 1.05 -3.12 -35.06
N PHE A 96 0.90 -2.23 -36.05
CA PHE A 96 0.69 -0.79 -35.84
C PHE A 96 -0.80 -0.38 -35.71
N ASN A 97 -1.70 -1.36 -35.73
CA ASN A 97 -3.15 -1.14 -35.66
C ASN A 97 -3.71 -1.57 -34.30
N GLN A 98 -2.85 -1.74 -33.30
CA GLN A 98 -3.19 -2.24 -31.98
C GLN A 98 -3.13 -1.11 -30.96
N LYS A 99 -4.15 -1.01 -30.09
CA LYS A 99 -4.20 -0.01 -29.02
C LYS A 99 -4.53 -0.67 -27.70
N LEU A 100 -3.97 -0.12 -26.62
CA LEU A 100 -4.30 -0.43 -25.24
C LEU A 100 -4.83 0.84 -24.57
N ASN A 101 -6.01 0.79 -23.98
CA ASN A 101 -6.59 1.87 -23.20
C ASN A 101 -6.69 1.44 -21.73
N VAL A 102 -6.05 2.21 -20.85
CA VAL A 102 -5.98 1.97 -19.41
C VAL A 102 -6.86 2.99 -18.69
N ARG A 103 -7.78 2.50 -17.86
CA ARG A 103 -8.62 3.27 -16.95
C ARG A 103 -8.45 2.75 -15.52
N GLN A 104 -9.02 3.47 -14.55
CA GLN A 104 -9.03 3.07 -13.15
C GLN A 104 -9.88 1.81 -12.90
N ASP A 105 -11.01 1.74 -13.60
CA ASP A 105 -12.07 0.75 -13.43
C ASP A 105 -11.95 -0.44 -14.39
N GLN A 106 -11.26 -0.26 -15.53
CA GLN A 106 -11.17 -1.26 -16.59
C GLN A 106 -9.93 -1.11 -17.47
N VAL A 107 -9.67 -2.13 -18.29
CA VAL A 107 -8.66 -2.08 -19.35
C VAL A 107 -9.24 -2.61 -20.66
N SER A 108 -8.88 -2.00 -21.79
CA SER A 108 -9.34 -2.45 -23.10
C SER A 108 -8.25 -2.48 -24.17
N ILE A 109 -8.38 -3.38 -25.13
CA ILE A 109 -7.53 -3.46 -26.32
C ILE A 109 -8.38 -3.40 -27.58
N GLU A 110 -7.75 -2.91 -28.64
CA GLU A 110 -8.37 -2.79 -29.95
C GLU A 110 -7.37 -3.20 -31.02
N GLU A 111 -7.84 -3.94 -32.03
CA GLU A 111 -7.07 -4.24 -33.24
C GLU A 111 -7.93 -4.04 -34.50
N ASP A 112 -7.44 -3.22 -35.42
CA ASP A 112 -8.07 -2.98 -36.72
C ASP A 112 -7.30 -3.69 -37.85
N GLN A 113 -7.86 -4.81 -38.34
CA GLN A 113 -7.34 -5.54 -39.49
C GLN A 113 -7.94 -4.99 -40.78
N LYS A 114 -7.34 -3.88 -41.26
CA LYS A 114 -7.82 -3.11 -42.40
C LYS A 114 -7.98 -3.91 -43.68
N GLU A 115 -7.17 -4.93 -43.92
CA GLU A 115 -7.32 -5.78 -45.11
C GLU A 115 -8.62 -6.60 -45.04
N LEU A 116 -8.84 -7.25 -43.89
CA LEU A 116 -10.02 -8.04 -43.60
C LEU A 116 -11.30 -7.19 -43.46
N GLY A 117 -11.15 -5.91 -43.12
CA GLY A 117 -12.27 -5.01 -42.85
C GLY A 117 -12.98 -5.30 -41.54
N ILE A 118 -12.26 -5.90 -40.58
CA ILE A 118 -12.75 -6.28 -39.27
C ILE A 118 -11.93 -5.58 -38.20
N LYS A 119 -12.64 -5.00 -37.24
CA LYS A 119 -12.08 -4.39 -36.04
C LYS A 119 -12.59 -5.14 -34.82
N VAL A 120 -11.69 -5.53 -33.93
CA VAL A 120 -12.03 -6.21 -32.68
C VAL A 120 -11.64 -5.32 -31.51
N LYS A 121 -12.55 -5.15 -30.55
CA LYS A 121 -12.30 -4.51 -29.28
C LYS A 121 -12.64 -5.46 -28.14
N VAL A 122 -11.80 -5.48 -27.13
CA VAL A 122 -11.95 -6.29 -25.93
C VAL A 122 -11.86 -5.37 -24.72
N THR A 123 -12.81 -5.49 -23.80
CA THR A 123 -12.82 -4.77 -22.52
C THR A 123 -12.87 -5.75 -21.35
N TYR A 124 -12.07 -5.49 -20.31
CA TYR A 124 -12.02 -6.25 -19.07
C TYR A 124 -12.33 -5.40 -17.86
N PHE A 125 -13.22 -5.88 -16.99
CA PHE A 125 -13.52 -5.28 -15.69
C PHE A 125 -13.95 -6.36 -14.67
N THR A 126 -13.94 -6.03 -13.39
CA THR A 126 -14.39 -6.91 -12.31
C THR A 126 -15.88 -6.74 -12.04
N LEU A 127 -16.59 -7.83 -11.71
CA LEU A 127 -18.02 -7.81 -11.40
C LEU A 127 -18.28 -7.11 -10.04
N PRO A 128 -19.01 -5.98 -10.00
CA PRO A 128 -19.31 -5.28 -8.75
C PRO A 128 -20.62 -5.75 -8.09
N ASN A 129 -20.66 -5.67 -6.76
CA ASN A 129 -21.82 -5.88 -5.87
C ASN A 129 -22.61 -7.16 -6.17
N GLU A 130 -21.90 -8.29 -6.27
CA GLU A 130 -22.50 -9.61 -6.44
C GLU A 130 -21.89 -10.63 -5.46
N PRO A 131 -22.66 -11.65 -5.02
CA PRO A 131 -22.20 -12.73 -4.13
C PRO A 131 -21.24 -13.73 -4.81
N ILE A 132 -20.76 -13.42 -6.01
CA ILE A 132 -19.81 -14.22 -6.78
C ILE A 132 -18.66 -13.31 -7.25
N ALA A 133 -17.46 -13.88 -7.33
CA ALA A 133 -16.32 -13.19 -7.93
C ALA A 133 -16.35 -13.38 -9.44
N GLY A 134 -16.09 -12.34 -10.23
CA GLY A 134 -16.10 -12.45 -11.70
C GLY A 134 -15.17 -11.48 -12.41
N LEU A 135 -14.39 -11.98 -13.37
CA LEU A 135 -13.74 -11.19 -14.41
C LEU A 135 -14.67 -11.18 -15.62
N VAL A 136 -15.18 -10.01 -15.96
CA VAL A 136 -16.04 -9.80 -17.12
C VAL A 136 -15.18 -9.41 -18.31
N ARG A 137 -15.39 -10.10 -19.43
CA ARG A 137 -14.74 -9.88 -20.72
C ARG A 137 -15.81 -9.59 -21.77
N LYS A 138 -15.81 -8.38 -22.29
CA LYS A 138 -16.70 -7.95 -23.38
C LYS A 138 -15.92 -7.90 -24.68
N VAL A 139 -16.40 -8.60 -25.71
CA VAL A 139 -15.80 -8.61 -27.05
C VAL A 139 -16.77 -7.99 -28.04
N GLU A 140 -16.28 -7.02 -28.80
CA GLU A 140 -17.01 -6.29 -29.83
C GLU A 140 -16.31 -6.52 -31.18
N VAL A 141 -17.02 -7.04 -32.17
CA VAL A 141 -16.51 -7.28 -33.53
C VAL A 141 -17.29 -6.38 -34.50
N ASP A 142 -16.57 -5.54 -35.25
CA ASP A 142 -17.12 -4.62 -36.25
C ASP A 142 -16.58 -4.95 -37.65
N SER A 143 -17.42 -5.56 -38.47
CA SER A 143 -17.22 -5.80 -39.90
C SER A 143 -17.66 -4.56 -40.68
N TYR A 144 -16.78 -3.55 -40.73
CA TYR A 144 -17.16 -2.20 -41.17
C TYR A 144 -17.09 -1.99 -42.68
N LYS A 145 -16.39 -2.83 -43.44
CA LYS A 145 -16.34 -2.73 -44.91
C LYS A 145 -17.60 -3.28 -45.56
N GLU A 146 -18.02 -4.45 -45.11
CA GLU A 146 -19.15 -5.19 -45.64
C GLU A 146 -19.67 -6.10 -44.53
N LYS A 147 -20.96 -6.41 -44.57
CA LYS A 147 -21.52 -7.44 -43.72
C LYS A 147 -21.06 -8.80 -44.23
N SER A 148 -20.69 -9.69 -43.32
CA SER A 148 -20.22 -11.03 -43.68
C SER A 148 -20.64 -12.06 -42.66
N ASP A 149 -20.82 -13.30 -43.12
CA ASP A 149 -20.94 -14.43 -42.21
C ASP A 149 -19.58 -14.68 -41.55
N ILE A 150 -19.57 -14.76 -40.23
CA ILE A 150 -18.36 -15.01 -39.45
C ILE A 150 -18.62 -16.07 -38.39
N GLU A 151 -17.61 -16.90 -38.17
CA GLU A 151 -17.57 -17.80 -37.03
C GLU A 151 -16.50 -17.34 -36.05
N VAL A 152 -16.80 -17.35 -34.76
CA VAL A 152 -15.90 -16.83 -33.73
C VAL A 152 -15.67 -17.90 -32.67
N ILE A 153 -14.42 -18.14 -32.28
CA ILE A 153 -14.07 -18.83 -31.04
C ILE A 153 -13.33 -17.85 -30.14
N ASP A 154 -13.85 -17.60 -28.94
CA ASP A 154 -13.28 -16.67 -27.97
C ASP A 154 -13.26 -17.27 -26.56
N GLY A 155 -12.22 -16.97 -25.79
CA GLY A 155 -12.16 -17.29 -24.37
C GLY A 155 -10.75 -17.56 -23.88
N LEU A 156 -10.66 -18.25 -22.74
CA LEU A 156 -9.40 -18.56 -22.06
C LEU A 156 -8.91 -19.97 -22.45
N ALA A 157 -7.68 -20.06 -22.96
CA ALA A 157 -7.13 -21.31 -23.46
C ALA A 157 -6.84 -22.34 -22.35
N GLN A 158 -6.53 -21.90 -21.13
CA GLN A 158 -6.41 -22.76 -19.96
C GLN A 158 -7.04 -22.14 -18.71
N ILE A 159 -7.90 -22.91 -18.04
CA ILE A 159 -8.51 -22.55 -16.76
C ILE A 159 -8.17 -23.61 -15.71
N ILE A 160 -7.86 -23.17 -14.51
CA ILE A 160 -7.56 -24.05 -13.37
C ILE A 160 -8.86 -24.29 -12.59
N PRO A 161 -9.22 -25.54 -12.27
CA PRO A 161 -10.30 -25.83 -11.34
C PRO A 161 -10.03 -25.28 -9.93
N SER A 162 -11.09 -24.96 -9.16
CA SER A 162 -10.93 -24.53 -7.77
C SER A 162 -10.25 -25.60 -6.91
N GLY A 163 -9.44 -25.19 -5.94
CA GLY A 163 -8.83 -26.08 -4.93
C GLY A 163 -7.39 -26.53 -5.19
N ILE A 164 -6.74 -26.05 -6.26
CA ILE A 164 -5.32 -26.36 -6.53
C ILE A 164 -4.44 -25.21 -6.04
N ASP A 165 -3.54 -25.49 -5.10
CA ASP A 165 -2.59 -24.49 -4.59
C ASP A 165 -1.45 -24.18 -5.57
N TYR A 166 -0.80 -23.03 -5.36
CA TYR A 166 0.27 -22.53 -6.22
C TYR A 166 1.48 -23.48 -6.27
N GLY A 167 1.86 -24.07 -5.13
CA GLY A 167 3.01 -24.97 -5.03
C GLY A 167 2.80 -26.27 -5.78
N SER A 168 1.64 -26.90 -5.62
CA SER A 168 1.28 -28.15 -6.32
C SER A 168 1.18 -27.95 -7.83
N LEU A 169 0.58 -26.84 -8.28
CA LEU A 169 0.51 -26.53 -9.70
C LEU A 169 1.90 -26.39 -10.34
N LYS A 170 2.87 -25.79 -9.63
CA LYS A 170 4.24 -25.62 -10.16
C LYS A 170 5.07 -26.90 -10.11
N SER A 171 4.85 -27.77 -9.14
CA SER A 171 5.73 -28.91 -8.87
C SER A 171 5.22 -30.23 -9.42
N VAL A 172 3.90 -30.44 -9.48
CA VAL A 172 3.27 -31.74 -9.78
C VAL A 172 2.00 -31.63 -10.64
N SER A 173 1.90 -30.62 -11.52
CA SER A 173 0.71 -30.38 -12.37
C SER A 173 0.21 -31.59 -13.16
N ASN A 174 1.10 -32.43 -13.68
CA ASN A 174 0.72 -33.65 -14.39
C ASN A 174 -0.10 -34.62 -13.52
N LEU A 175 0.26 -34.75 -12.24
CA LEU A 175 -0.50 -35.56 -11.30
C LEU A 175 -1.84 -34.88 -10.99
N MET A 176 -1.83 -33.57 -10.74
CA MET A 176 -3.03 -32.78 -10.38
C MET A 176 -4.15 -32.84 -11.42
N GLN A 177 -3.81 -32.99 -12.71
CA GLN A 177 -4.80 -33.18 -13.77
C GLN A 177 -5.73 -34.36 -13.51
N SER A 178 -5.25 -35.39 -12.79
CA SER A 178 -6.06 -36.55 -12.41
C SER A 178 -7.23 -36.20 -11.50
N TRP A 179 -7.24 -35.06 -10.79
CA TRP A 179 -8.37 -34.64 -9.97
C TRP A 179 -9.31 -33.68 -10.70
N MET A 180 -8.86 -33.07 -11.80
CA MET A 180 -9.60 -32.05 -12.53
C MET A 180 -10.83 -32.66 -13.20
N ALA A 181 -11.98 -32.02 -12.96
CA ALA A 181 -13.22 -32.30 -13.66
C ALA A 181 -13.96 -31.01 -13.99
N ASN A 182 -14.77 -31.06 -15.04
CA ASN A 182 -15.71 -30.00 -15.33
C ASN A 182 -17.13 -30.55 -15.58
N ILE A 183 -18.12 -29.79 -15.15
CA ILE A 183 -19.54 -30.09 -15.29
C ILE A 183 -20.12 -29.12 -16.33
N HIS A 184 -20.67 -29.67 -17.41
CA HIS A 184 -21.35 -28.90 -18.45
C HIS A 184 -22.82 -28.76 -18.09
N GLU A 185 -23.22 -27.55 -17.78
CA GLU A 185 -24.62 -27.15 -17.63
C GLU A 185 -25.07 -26.42 -18.90
N LYS A 186 -26.38 -26.20 -19.03
CA LYS A 186 -26.94 -25.51 -20.19
C LYS A 186 -26.34 -24.11 -20.40
N ASP A 187 -26.18 -23.35 -19.32
CA ASP A 187 -25.83 -21.93 -19.35
C ASP A 187 -24.37 -21.64 -19.01
N TYR A 188 -23.62 -22.62 -18.48
CA TYR A 188 -22.26 -22.42 -18.00
C TYR A 188 -21.48 -23.75 -17.88
N VAL A 189 -20.17 -23.64 -17.71
CA VAL A 189 -19.29 -24.76 -17.33
C VAL A 189 -18.75 -24.53 -15.93
N PHE A 190 -18.81 -25.54 -15.07
CA PHE A 190 -18.29 -25.52 -13.70
C PHE A 190 -16.99 -26.32 -13.61
N TYR A 191 -15.94 -25.78 -13.00
CA TYR A 191 -14.61 -26.35 -12.90
C TYR A 191 -14.24 -26.62 -11.45
N LYS A 192 -14.14 -27.90 -11.08
CA LYS A 192 -13.88 -28.36 -9.71
C LYS A 192 -12.94 -29.56 -9.68
N LEU A 193 -12.50 -29.91 -8.48
CA LEU A 193 -11.86 -31.20 -8.23
C LEU A 193 -12.91 -32.27 -7.90
N ARG A 194 -12.61 -33.53 -8.25
CA ARG A 194 -13.51 -34.67 -7.99
C ARG A 194 -13.58 -35.05 -6.51
N ALA A 195 -12.53 -34.75 -5.76
CA ALA A 195 -12.35 -35.08 -4.35
C ALA A 195 -11.27 -34.16 -3.76
N SER A 196 -11.12 -34.15 -2.44
CA SER A 196 -9.95 -33.54 -1.78
C SER A 196 -8.63 -34.12 -2.30
N THR A 197 -7.60 -33.27 -2.39
CA THR A 197 -6.25 -33.65 -2.86
C THR A 197 -5.30 -34.03 -1.72
N ASP A 198 -5.71 -33.85 -0.46
CA ASP A 198 -4.92 -34.19 0.71
C ASP A 198 -4.76 -35.71 0.88
N ASP A 199 -3.58 -36.15 1.30
CA ASP A 199 -3.27 -37.54 1.64
C ASP A 199 -3.83 -37.88 3.04
N GLY A 200 -5.14 -37.72 3.19
CA GLY A 200 -5.91 -37.94 4.41
C GLY A 200 -6.82 -39.16 4.32
N ALA A 201 -7.15 -39.76 5.47
CA ALA A 201 -8.11 -40.86 5.54
C ALA A 201 -9.57 -40.42 5.28
N GLU A 202 -9.85 -39.13 5.44
CA GLU A 202 -11.16 -38.50 5.20
C GLU A 202 -11.14 -37.79 3.85
N VAL A 203 -12.09 -38.14 2.98
CA VAL A 203 -12.26 -37.55 1.65
C VAL A 203 -13.51 -36.69 1.67
N ASN A 204 -13.34 -35.39 1.39
CA ASN A 204 -14.44 -34.42 1.41
C ASN A 204 -14.99 -34.15 0.01
N GLU A 205 -16.29 -33.88 -0.08
CA GLU A 205 -16.91 -33.36 -1.31
C GLU A 205 -16.53 -31.89 -1.51
N VAL A 206 -16.24 -31.51 -2.76
CA VAL A 206 -15.90 -30.13 -3.15
C VAL A 206 -17.17 -29.44 -3.65
N HIS A 207 -17.71 -28.47 -2.90
CA HIS A 207 -18.93 -27.74 -3.27
C HIS A 207 -18.67 -26.42 -3.99
N ASP A 208 -17.49 -25.83 -3.79
CA ASP A 208 -17.03 -24.64 -4.50
C ASP A 208 -16.52 -24.97 -5.91
N GLY A 209 -16.33 -23.93 -6.72
CA GLY A 209 -15.76 -24.10 -8.05
C GLY A 209 -15.55 -22.80 -8.80
N ASN A 210 -14.66 -22.89 -9.78
CA ASN A 210 -14.54 -21.85 -10.79
C ASN A 210 -15.63 -22.08 -11.86
N PHE A 211 -16.04 -21.04 -12.57
CA PHE A 211 -17.05 -21.17 -13.62
C PHE A 211 -16.72 -20.31 -14.84
N TYR A 212 -17.32 -20.68 -15.97
CA TYR A 212 -17.31 -19.92 -17.21
C TYR A 212 -18.70 -19.88 -17.81
N LEU A 213 -19.14 -18.67 -18.18
CA LEU A 213 -20.37 -18.48 -18.94
C LEU A 213 -20.22 -17.39 -19.98
N THR A 214 -21.12 -17.39 -20.95
CA THR A 214 -21.15 -16.43 -22.06
C THR A 214 -22.59 -16.03 -22.35
N LYS A 215 -22.81 -14.75 -22.66
CA LYS A 215 -24.07 -14.23 -23.17
C LYS A 215 -23.85 -13.49 -24.49
N SER A 216 -24.70 -13.76 -25.46
CA SER A 216 -24.66 -13.19 -26.82
C SER A 216 -26.08 -13.15 -27.41
N THR A 217 -26.24 -12.52 -28.58
CA THR A 217 -27.48 -12.55 -29.37
C THR A 217 -27.70 -13.89 -30.09
N VAL A 218 -26.64 -14.69 -30.24
CA VAL A 218 -26.70 -16.06 -30.78
C VAL A 218 -26.36 -17.06 -29.68
N GLU A 219 -26.87 -18.29 -29.79
CA GLU A 219 -26.59 -19.33 -28.81
C GLU A 219 -25.11 -19.77 -28.91
N PRO A 220 -24.37 -19.80 -27.79
CA PRO A 220 -22.95 -20.18 -27.79
C PRO A 220 -22.77 -21.70 -27.73
N LEU A 221 -21.73 -22.20 -28.39
CA LEU A 221 -21.15 -23.52 -28.08
C LEU A 221 -20.14 -23.35 -26.93
N LEU A 222 -20.43 -23.88 -25.74
CA LEU A 222 -19.49 -23.87 -24.63
C LEU A 222 -18.42 -24.97 -24.79
N ILE A 223 -17.15 -24.60 -24.68
CA ILE A 223 -16.00 -25.46 -24.93
C ILE A 223 -15.11 -25.51 -23.68
N SER A 224 -14.97 -26.70 -23.09
CA SER A 224 -14.01 -26.97 -22.00
C SER A 224 -12.91 -27.97 -22.37
N ASP A 225 -13.07 -28.68 -23.49
CA ASP A 225 -12.05 -29.54 -24.07
C ASP A 225 -11.28 -28.77 -25.16
N TYR A 226 -10.06 -28.34 -24.85
CA TYR A 226 -9.24 -27.54 -25.77
C TYR A 226 -8.97 -28.27 -27.09
N LYS A 227 -9.03 -29.60 -27.13
CA LYS A 227 -8.84 -30.40 -28.34
C LYS A 227 -9.93 -30.16 -29.38
N LEU A 228 -11.10 -29.67 -28.96
CA LEU A 228 -12.14 -29.25 -29.89
C LEU A 228 -11.73 -28.04 -30.75
N ILE A 229 -10.67 -27.35 -30.35
CA ILE A 229 -10.12 -26.18 -31.05
C ILE A 229 -8.77 -26.56 -31.69
N PHE A 230 -7.85 -27.08 -30.87
CA PHE A 230 -6.44 -27.26 -31.23
C PHE A 230 -6.08 -28.67 -31.72
N ASP A 231 -7.00 -29.64 -31.62
CA ASP A 231 -6.78 -31.06 -31.94
C ASP A 231 -5.52 -31.64 -31.25
N GLU A 232 -4.51 -32.07 -32.01
CA GLU A 232 -3.25 -32.59 -31.50
C GLU A 232 -2.26 -31.52 -30.99
N ASP A 233 -2.52 -30.23 -31.22
CA ASP A 233 -1.59 -29.16 -30.87
C ASP A 233 -1.60 -28.83 -29.37
N THR A 234 -0.79 -29.59 -28.63
CA THR A 234 -0.56 -29.38 -27.19
C THR A 234 0.18 -28.08 -26.86
N SER A 235 0.72 -27.35 -27.85
CA SER A 235 1.28 -26.01 -27.64
C SER A 235 0.21 -24.92 -27.60
N LEU A 236 -1.03 -25.27 -27.99
CA LEU A 236 -2.19 -24.39 -28.11
C LEU A 236 -1.95 -23.24 -29.10
N GLU A 237 -1.15 -23.45 -30.15
CA GLU A 237 -0.75 -22.38 -31.06
C GLU A 237 -1.68 -22.26 -32.27
N THR A 238 -2.08 -23.40 -32.84
CA THR A 238 -2.84 -23.49 -34.09
C THR A 238 -4.19 -24.17 -33.88
N PRO A 239 -5.32 -23.51 -34.21
CA PRO A 239 -6.66 -24.07 -33.98
C PRO A 239 -7.07 -25.04 -35.10
N TYR A 240 -6.32 -26.14 -35.28
CA TYR A 240 -6.47 -27.07 -36.41
C TYR A 240 -7.90 -27.57 -36.62
N LEU A 241 -8.60 -27.95 -35.54
CA LEU A 241 -9.95 -28.49 -35.68
C LEU A 241 -10.95 -27.40 -36.08
N PHE A 242 -10.78 -26.17 -35.58
CA PHE A 242 -11.60 -25.04 -35.98
C PHE A 242 -11.31 -24.61 -37.42
N GLU A 243 -10.08 -24.68 -37.91
CA GLU A 243 -9.78 -24.41 -39.33
C GLU A 243 -10.56 -25.34 -40.27
N GLN A 244 -10.73 -26.60 -39.87
CA GLN A 244 -11.34 -27.65 -40.69
C GLN A 244 -12.86 -27.75 -40.55
N ASN A 245 -13.46 -27.22 -39.47
CA ASN A 245 -14.87 -27.43 -39.13
C ASN A 245 -15.60 -26.13 -38.80
N SER A 246 -16.88 -26.04 -39.15
CA SER A 246 -17.78 -24.98 -38.68
C SER A 246 -18.15 -25.16 -37.19
N ILE A 247 -18.65 -24.13 -36.53
CA ILE A 247 -19.16 -24.19 -35.15
C ILE A 247 -20.29 -25.23 -35.02
N GLU A 248 -21.14 -25.35 -36.05
CA GLU A 248 -22.21 -26.35 -36.11
C GLU A 248 -21.67 -27.79 -36.24
N GLN A 249 -20.51 -27.96 -36.89
CA GLN A 249 -19.83 -29.27 -36.96
C GLN A 249 -19.13 -29.58 -35.63
N LEU A 250 -18.45 -28.60 -35.04
CA LEU A 250 -17.80 -28.74 -33.73
C LEU A 250 -18.80 -29.08 -32.62
N SER A 251 -20.01 -28.50 -32.64
CA SER A 251 -21.04 -28.78 -31.63
C SER A 251 -21.54 -30.24 -31.62
N LYS A 252 -21.28 -30.99 -32.70
CA LYS A 252 -21.62 -32.41 -32.83
C LYS A 252 -20.50 -33.34 -32.33
N ILE A 253 -19.32 -32.80 -32.04
CA ILE A 253 -18.18 -33.56 -31.51
C ILE A 253 -18.28 -33.63 -29.99
N LYS A 254 -18.15 -34.83 -29.43
CA LYS A 254 -18.22 -35.06 -27.99
C LYS A 254 -16.93 -34.58 -27.30
N GLN A 255 -17.08 -33.72 -26.28
CA GLN A 255 -15.99 -33.22 -25.45
C GLN A 255 -15.61 -34.18 -24.32
N VAL A 256 -14.36 -34.08 -23.84
CA VAL A 256 -13.85 -34.80 -22.66
C VAL A 256 -13.61 -33.84 -21.49
N HIS A 257 -14.20 -34.16 -20.33
CA HIS A 257 -14.34 -33.24 -19.20
C HIS A 257 -13.47 -33.60 -17.97
N VAL A 258 -12.52 -34.53 -18.11
CA VAL A 258 -11.71 -35.05 -16.98
C VAL A 258 -10.27 -35.32 -17.40
N ASN A 259 -9.35 -35.42 -16.43
CA ASN A 259 -7.95 -35.83 -16.61
C ASN A 259 -7.14 -34.94 -17.57
N GLN A 260 -7.50 -33.66 -17.69
CA GLN A 260 -6.76 -32.68 -18.47
C GLN A 260 -6.95 -31.28 -17.87
N VAL A 261 -6.01 -30.37 -18.15
CA VAL A 261 -6.24 -28.94 -17.92
C VAL A 261 -7.29 -28.47 -18.93
N PRO A 262 -8.47 -28.00 -18.47
CA PRO A 262 -9.53 -27.58 -19.37
C PRO A 262 -9.28 -26.18 -19.96
N CYS A 263 -9.99 -25.85 -21.03
CA CYS A 263 -10.16 -24.45 -21.49
C CYS A 263 -11.49 -23.88 -20.99
N ALA A 264 -11.72 -22.58 -21.21
CA ALA A 264 -12.99 -21.90 -20.98
C ALA A 264 -13.28 -20.99 -22.19
N MET A 265 -13.88 -21.56 -23.24
CA MET A 265 -14.10 -20.87 -24.52
C MET A 265 -15.53 -21.04 -25.05
N SER A 266 -15.95 -20.11 -25.91
CA SER A 266 -17.26 -20.11 -26.57
C SER A 266 -17.10 -20.03 -28.09
N GLY A 267 -17.86 -20.84 -28.82
CA GLY A 267 -18.01 -20.79 -30.26
C GLY A 267 -19.32 -20.11 -30.68
N PHE A 268 -19.29 -19.28 -31.73
CA PHE A 268 -20.44 -18.54 -32.23
C PHE A 268 -20.49 -18.55 -33.76
N SER A 269 -21.69 -18.63 -34.33
CA SER A 269 -21.93 -18.41 -35.76
C SER A 269 -22.83 -17.19 -35.93
N PHE A 270 -22.35 -16.18 -36.64
CA PHE A 270 -23.08 -14.95 -36.90
C PHE A 270 -23.31 -14.79 -38.41
N GLU A 271 -24.57 -14.70 -38.81
CA GLU A 271 -24.97 -14.45 -40.19
C GLU A 271 -25.07 -12.95 -40.48
N ASN A 272 -24.58 -12.51 -41.65
CA ASN A 272 -24.67 -11.13 -42.14
C ASN A 272 -24.21 -10.09 -41.08
N ALA A 273 -23.15 -10.43 -40.34
CA ALA A 273 -22.70 -9.67 -39.19
C ALA A 273 -22.12 -8.32 -39.62
N GLN A 274 -22.63 -7.23 -39.02
CA GLN A 274 -22.02 -5.90 -39.11
C GLN A 274 -21.32 -5.54 -37.81
N LYS A 275 -22.08 -5.50 -36.72
CA LYS A 275 -21.57 -5.30 -35.37
C LYS A 275 -22.17 -6.36 -34.49
N VAL A 276 -21.32 -7.17 -33.88
CA VAL A 276 -21.74 -8.21 -32.94
C VAL A 276 -20.95 -8.06 -31.65
N SER A 277 -21.58 -8.42 -30.54
CA SER A 277 -20.94 -8.40 -29.23
C SER A 277 -21.38 -9.59 -28.40
N PHE A 278 -20.48 -10.06 -27.56
CA PHE A 278 -20.76 -11.07 -26.56
C PHE A 278 -19.94 -10.78 -25.31
N VAL A 279 -20.46 -11.24 -24.17
CA VAL A 279 -19.85 -11.03 -22.86
C VAL A 279 -19.62 -12.37 -22.20
N SER A 280 -18.36 -12.63 -21.87
CA SER A 280 -17.94 -13.78 -21.09
C SER A 280 -17.70 -13.38 -19.64
N MET A 281 -18.00 -14.27 -18.71
CA MET A 281 -17.63 -14.12 -17.31
C MET A 281 -16.91 -15.38 -16.84
N ILE A 282 -15.72 -15.20 -16.28
CA ILE A 282 -14.96 -16.25 -15.60
C ILE A 282 -14.85 -15.87 -14.14
N GLY A 283 -15.21 -16.78 -13.24
CA GLY A 283 -15.33 -16.44 -11.83
C GLY A 283 -15.22 -17.61 -10.88
N PHE A 284 -15.46 -17.32 -9.60
CA PHE A 284 -15.50 -18.29 -8.51
C PHE A 284 -16.81 -18.14 -7.74
N VAL A 285 -17.34 -19.26 -7.26
CA VAL A 285 -18.47 -19.31 -6.34
C VAL A 285 -18.20 -20.34 -5.25
N SER A 286 -18.58 -20.02 -4.02
CA SER A 286 -18.40 -20.90 -2.85
C SER A 286 -19.34 -22.10 -2.84
N ASP A 287 -20.46 -22.02 -3.57
CA ASP A 287 -21.42 -23.10 -3.76
C ASP A 287 -22.08 -22.97 -5.15
N LYS A 288 -22.02 -24.04 -5.95
CA LYS A 288 -22.68 -24.10 -7.26
C LYS A 288 -24.15 -23.65 -7.24
N ASN A 289 -24.89 -23.93 -6.16
CA ASN A 289 -26.29 -23.56 -6.02
C ASN A 289 -26.52 -22.04 -6.07
N VAL A 290 -25.54 -21.24 -5.61
CA VAL A 290 -25.61 -19.77 -5.71
C VAL A 290 -25.58 -19.35 -7.18
N LEU A 291 -24.67 -19.93 -7.96
CA LEU A 291 -24.58 -19.66 -9.40
C LEU A 291 -25.83 -20.12 -10.15
N ASP A 292 -26.35 -21.32 -9.85
CA ASP A 292 -27.58 -21.85 -10.46
C ASP A 292 -28.76 -20.88 -10.30
N LYS A 293 -28.91 -20.29 -9.11
CA LYS A 293 -29.95 -19.30 -8.83
C LYS A 293 -29.77 -17.98 -9.58
N MET A 294 -28.55 -17.62 -9.98
CA MET A 294 -28.26 -16.33 -10.61
C MET A 294 -28.19 -16.37 -12.14
N THR A 295 -27.97 -17.54 -12.75
CA THR A 295 -27.71 -17.66 -14.21
C THR A 295 -28.75 -17.00 -15.11
N HIS A 296 -30.02 -16.98 -14.69
CA HIS A 296 -31.13 -16.35 -15.41
C HIS A 296 -31.09 -14.81 -15.40
N LEU A 297 -30.38 -14.20 -14.45
CA LEU A 297 -30.20 -12.75 -14.35
C LEU A 297 -29.19 -12.22 -15.38
N PHE A 298 -28.24 -13.07 -15.80
CA PHE A 298 -27.14 -12.67 -16.66
C PHE A 298 -27.61 -12.49 -18.11
N THR A 299 -27.79 -11.23 -18.50
CA THR A 299 -28.08 -10.78 -19.87
C THR A 299 -27.01 -9.81 -20.35
N LEU A 300 -26.99 -9.49 -21.65
CA LEU A 300 -26.11 -8.43 -22.18
C LEU A 300 -26.39 -7.07 -21.51
N GLU A 301 -27.65 -6.78 -21.23
CA GLU A 301 -28.07 -5.56 -20.53
C GLU A 301 -27.56 -5.55 -19.08
N TYR A 302 -27.68 -6.68 -18.37
CA TYR A 302 -27.14 -6.84 -17.02
C TYR A 302 -25.65 -6.52 -16.98
N PHE A 303 -24.84 -7.10 -17.88
CA PHE A 303 -23.40 -6.81 -17.92
C PHE A 303 -23.09 -5.37 -18.30
N SER A 304 -23.88 -4.75 -19.18
CA SER A 304 -23.74 -3.32 -19.49
C SER A 304 -24.01 -2.45 -18.27
N ASN A 305 -25.02 -2.79 -17.46
CA ASN A 305 -25.32 -2.09 -16.21
C ASN A 305 -24.21 -2.30 -15.17
N LYS A 306 -23.61 -3.50 -15.10
CA LYS A 306 -22.46 -3.79 -14.24
C LYS A 306 -21.18 -3.07 -14.67
N GLU A 307 -20.97 -2.84 -15.96
CA GLU A 307 -19.87 -2.00 -16.46
C GLU A 307 -20.04 -0.54 -15.95
N ILE A 308 -21.25 0.00 -16.01
CA ILE A 308 -21.59 1.36 -15.50
C ILE A 308 -21.45 1.42 -13.98
N GLU A 309 -21.95 0.42 -13.25
CA GLU A 309 -21.85 0.33 -11.80
C GLU A 309 -20.37 0.28 -11.35
N ASN A 310 -19.53 -0.49 -12.04
CA ASN A 310 -18.11 -0.56 -11.77
C ASN A 310 -17.41 0.79 -11.98
N GLU A 311 -17.73 1.49 -13.07
CA GLU A 311 -17.25 2.86 -13.31
C GLU A 311 -17.70 3.82 -12.20
N GLN A 312 -18.96 3.74 -11.78
CA GLN A 312 -19.53 4.61 -10.75
C GLN A 312 -18.82 4.41 -9.40
N ILE A 313 -18.62 3.17 -8.95
CA ILE A 313 -17.90 2.87 -7.69
C ILE A 313 -16.50 3.50 -7.69
N HIS A 314 -15.76 3.36 -8.79
CA HIS A 314 -14.42 3.93 -8.90
C HIS A 314 -14.45 5.46 -8.93
N SER A 315 -15.37 6.04 -9.70
CA SER A 315 -15.53 7.50 -9.80
C SER A 315 -15.91 8.12 -8.47
N GLU A 316 -16.83 7.51 -7.71
CA GLU A 316 -17.22 7.95 -6.38
C GLU A 316 -16.03 7.88 -5.41
N LEU A 317 -15.27 6.78 -5.43
CA LEU A 317 -14.09 6.61 -4.58
C LEU A 317 -13.06 7.72 -4.81
N VAL A 318 -12.67 7.98 -6.07
CA VAL A 318 -11.62 8.96 -6.38
C VAL A 318 -12.11 10.41 -6.35
N SER A 319 -13.43 10.64 -6.26
CA SER A 319 -13.99 11.99 -6.11
C SER A 319 -13.55 12.70 -4.83
N ALA A 320 -13.10 11.92 -3.83
CA ALA A 320 -12.55 12.42 -2.58
C ALA A 320 -11.35 13.36 -2.76
N ILE A 321 -10.59 13.20 -3.85
CA ILE A 321 -9.44 14.04 -4.20
C ILE A 321 -9.68 14.88 -5.46
N GLU A 322 -10.94 15.13 -5.85
CA GLU A 322 -11.26 15.91 -7.05
C GLU A 322 -10.44 17.21 -7.07
N THR A 323 -9.61 17.36 -8.10
CA THR A 323 -8.69 18.49 -8.28
C THR A 323 -8.77 18.90 -9.73
N LYS A 324 -8.88 20.21 -10.00
CA LYS A 324 -8.91 20.77 -11.34
C LYS A 324 -7.87 21.87 -11.46
N THR A 325 -6.89 21.65 -12.31
CA THR A 325 -5.80 22.58 -12.60
C THR A 325 -5.74 22.87 -14.10
N SER A 326 -4.76 23.67 -14.51
CA SER A 326 -4.37 23.83 -15.92
C SER A 326 -3.71 22.58 -16.50
N GLN A 327 -3.45 21.54 -15.69
CA GLN A 327 -2.72 20.33 -16.05
C GLN A 327 -3.60 19.08 -15.86
N PRO A 328 -4.48 18.72 -16.82
CA PRO A 328 -5.38 17.57 -16.68
C PRO A 328 -4.69 16.22 -16.42
N VAL A 329 -3.44 16.05 -16.88
CA VAL A 329 -2.64 14.84 -16.60
C VAL A 329 -2.23 14.74 -15.14
N PHE A 330 -1.97 15.88 -14.48
CA PHE A 330 -1.67 15.94 -13.05
C PHE A 330 -2.93 15.65 -12.23
N ASP A 331 -4.08 16.19 -12.64
CA ASP A 331 -5.37 15.93 -12.00
C ASP A 331 -5.73 14.42 -12.04
N ALA A 332 -5.55 13.78 -13.21
CA ALA A 332 -5.74 12.33 -13.36
C ALA A 332 -4.74 11.50 -12.53
N TYR A 333 -3.47 11.95 -12.48
CA TYR A 333 -2.42 11.32 -11.67
C TYR A 333 -2.74 11.35 -10.17
N LEU A 334 -3.30 12.45 -9.65
CA LEU A 334 -3.75 12.56 -8.26
C LEU A 334 -4.83 11.54 -7.94
N LYS A 335 -5.85 11.41 -8.81
CA LYS A 335 -6.92 10.41 -8.65
C LYS A 335 -6.38 8.99 -8.66
N GLN A 336 -5.46 8.68 -9.58
CA GLN A 336 -4.83 7.36 -9.66
C GLN A 336 -3.98 7.05 -8.41
N CYS A 337 -3.23 8.03 -7.90
CA CYS A 337 -2.47 7.85 -6.67
C CYS A 337 -3.36 7.69 -5.43
N TYR A 338 -4.50 8.38 -5.37
CA TYR A 338 -5.48 8.19 -4.31
C TYR A 338 -6.07 6.77 -4.35
N LEU A 339 -6.49 6.29 -5.52
CA LEU A 339 -6.95 4.91 -5.70
C LEU A 339 -5.90 3.90 -5.24
N ASP A 340 -4.64 4.07 -5.64
CA ASP A 340 -3.56 3.17 -5.24
C ASP A 340 -3.22 3.27 -3.74
N ASN A 341 -3.40 4.44 -3.12
CA ASN A 341 -3.31 4.61 -1.67
C ASN A 341 -4.44 3.85 -0.96
N VAL A 342 -5.67 3.92 -1.47
CA VAL A 342 -6.82 3.14 -0.98
C VAL A 342 -6.57 1.64 -1.11
N LEU A 343 -6.06 1.15 -2.24
CA LEU A 343 -5.79 -0.29 -2.39
C LEU A 343 -4.74 -0.81 -1.41
N ARG A 344 -3.79 0.05 -0.98
CA ARG A 344 -2.72 -0.35 -0.05
C ARG A 344 -3.06 -0.09 1.43
N GLY A 345 -3.80 0.98 1.74
CA GLY A 345 -4.17 1.39 3.11
C GLY A 345 -5.61 1.09 3.51
N GLY A 346 -6.51 1.00 2.54
CA GLY A 346 -7.96 0.79 2.65
C GLY A 346 -8.77 2.08 2.65
N GLN A 347 -10.03 1.99 2.18
CA GLN A 347 -11.01 3.06 2.25
C GLN A 347 -11.74 3.00 3.61
N PRO A 348 -11.72 4.07 4.42
CA PRO A 348 -12.42 4.09 5.70
C PRO A 348 -13.95 4.01 5.50
N LEU A 349 -14.56 3.06 6.21
CA LEU A 349 -15.99 2.97 6.49
C LEU A 349 -16.18 3.20 7.98
N ILE A 350 -16.90 4.26 8.34
CA ILE A 350 -17.11 4.63 9.74
C ILE A 350 -18.25 3.79 10.32
N LEU A 351 -17.94 3.01 11.34
CA LEU A 351 -18.88 2.15 12.05
C LEU A 351 -19.05 2.63 13.49
N LYS A 352 -20.27 2.67 14.01
CA LYS A 352 -20.56 3.07 15.40
C LYS A 352 -20.59 1.84 16.28
N THR A 353 -19.67 1.75 17.23
CA THR A 353 -19.53 0.63 18.17
C THR A 353 -20.03 0.99 19.57
N ALA A 354 -19.99 0.04 20.49
CA ALA A 354 -20.32 0.27 21.91
C ALA A 354 -19.42 1.34 22.56
N HIS A 355 -18.22 1.57 22.00
CA HIS A 355 -17.23 2.52 22.50
C HIS A 355 -17.06 3.76 21.61
N GLY A 356 -17.93 3.95 20.61
CA GLY A 356 -17.88 5.10 19.71
C GLY A 356 -17.52 4.75 18.27
N PRO A 357 -17.26 5.75 17.41
CA PRO A 357 -16.95 5.53 16.01
C PRO A 357 -15.57 4.88 15.83
N VAL A 358 -15.49 3.91 14.93
CA VAL A 358 -14.25 3.26 14.50
C VAL A 358 -14.18 3.19 12.98
N ALA A 359 -12.98 3.08 12.42
CA ALA A 359 -12.81 2.98 10.96
C ALA A 359 -12.52 1.53 10.53
N TYR A 360 -13.44 0.94 9.78
CA TYR A 360 -13.27 -0.33 9.08
C TYR A 360 -12.75 -0.06 7.66
N HIS A 361 -11.60 -0.64 7.28
CA HIS A 361 -10.88 -0.21 6.07
C HIS A 361 -11.06 -1.18 4.90
N LEU A 362 -12.03 -0.87 4.04
CA LEU A 362 -12.39 -1.65 2.85
C LEU A 362 -11.27 -1.67 1.80
N TYR A 363 -11.22 -2.73 0.99
CA TYR A 363 -10.38 -2.86 -0.23
C TYR A 363 -8.86 -2.87 -0.01
N SER A 364 -8.40 -2.79 1.24
CA SER A 364 -6.98 -2.88 1.57
C SER A 364 -6.38 -4.22 1.15
N ARG A 365 -5.13 -4.21 0.68
CA ARG A 365 -4.38 -5.43 0.39
C ARG A 365 -2.87 -5.21 0.40
N LYS A 366 -2.12 -6.28 0.68
CA LYS A 366 -0.66 -6.29 0.51
C LYS A 366 -0.30 -6.22 -0.97
N HIS A 367 0.77 -5.48 -1.24
CA HIS A 367 1.20 -5.05 -2.56
C HIS A 367 2.04 -6.10 -3.31
N GLY A 368 1.55 -7.34 -3.36
CA GLY A 368 2.13 -8.41 -4.21
C GLY A 368 1.59 -8.37 -5.64
N ASP A 369 2.47 -8.48 -6.62
CA ASP A 369 2.13 -8.44 -8.05
C ASP A 369 3.12 -9.29 -8.87
N LEU A 370 3.09 -9.18 -10.20
CA LEU A 370 3.98 -9.97 -11.08
C LEU A 370 5.46 -9.55 -10.96
N GLU A 371 5.75 -8.31 -10.59
CA GLU A 371 7.12 -7.77 -10.41
C GLU A 371 7.56 -7.84 -8.93
N ARG A 372 6.63 -7.98 -7.98
CA ARG A 372 6.84 -8.30 -6.55
C ARG A 372 6.28 -9.68 -6.22
N ASP A 373 6.76 -10.69 -6.94
CA ASP A 373 6.32 -12.06 -6.80
C ASP A 373 6.63 -12.67 -5.41
N TYR A 374 7.65 -12.15 -4.72
CA TYR A 374 8.01 -12.49 -3.34
C TYR A 374 7.01 -12.02 -2.27
N ASN A 375 6.16 -11.02 -2.58
CA ASN A 375 5.13 -10.55 -1.66
C ASN A 375 3.86 -11.41 -1.79
N PHE A 376 3.58 -12.21 -0.77
CA PHE A 376 2.32 -12.96 -0.68
C PHE A 376 1.18 -12.02 -0.29
N PHE A 377 0.28 -11.72 -1.23
CA PHE A 377 -0.88 -10.88 -1.00
C PHE A 377 -2.10 -11.74 -0.63
N SER A 378 -3.04 -11.15 0.12
CA SER A 378 -4.34 -11.75 0.41
C SER A 378 -5.44 -10.70 0.36
N ILE A 379 -6.56 -11.02 -0.27
CA ILE A 379 -7.76 -10.20 -0.40
C ILE A 379 -8.95 -11.05 0.06
N ASP A 380 -9.63 -10.70 1.15
CA ASP A 380 -10.70 -11.55 1.67
C ASP A 380 -11.85 -11.70 0.64
N PRO A 381 -12.17 -12.91 0.14
CA PRO A 381 -13.24 -13.13 -0.83
C PRO A 381 -14.62 -13.11 -0.13
N ALA A 382 -14.96 -11.98 0.46
CA ALA A 382 -16.18 -11.77 1.24
C ALA A 382 -16.77 -10.38 0.96
N PHE A 383 -18.04 -10.19 1.32
CA PHE A 383 -18.62 -8.84 1.42
C PHE A 383 -17.82 -8.00 2.42
N TYR A 384 -17.86 -6.68 2.26
CA TYR A 384 -17.11 -5.74 3.08
C TYR A 384 -15.62 -6.13 3.15
N SER A 385 -15.04 -6.54 2.02
CA SER A 385 -13.68 -7.09 1.96
C SER A 385 -12.64 -6.11 2.50
N GLN A 386 -11.72 -6.65 3.30
CA GLN A 386 -10.51 -6.01 3.79
C GLN A 386 -9.35 -7.02 3.67
N GLY A 387 -8.12 -6.54 3.68
CA GLY A 387 -6.94 -7.40 3.53
C GLY A 387 -5.87 -7.13 4.57
N ASN A 388 -4.74 -7.82 4.39
CA ASN A 388 -3.57 -7.63 5.23
C ASN A 388 -2.65 -6.52 4.70
N GLY A 389 -1.76 -6.06 5.55
CA GLY A 389 -0.69 -5.13 5.18
C GLY A 389 0.50 -5.22 6.12
N ASN A 390 1.61 -4.58 5.76
CA ASN A 390 2.73 -4.42 6.68
C ASN A 390 2.55 -3.10 7.45
N PHE A 391 3.02 -3.07 8.70
CA PHE A 391 2.85 -1.96 9.63
C PHE A 391 3.18 -0.60 9.02
N ARG A 392 4.39 -0.48 8.48
CA ARG A 392 4.88 0.76 7.88
C ARG A 392 4.02 1.23 6.71
N ASP A 393 3.66 0.29 5.82
CA ASP A 393 2.96 0.62 4.59
C ASP A 393 1.58 1.19 4.90
N VAL A 394 0.82 0.51 5.77
CA VAL A 394 -0.54 0.91 6.14
C VAL A 394 -0.52 2.20 6.96
N LEU A 395 0.38 2.33 7.94
CA LEU A 395 0.54 3.56 8.73
C LEU A 395 0.85 4.76 7.82
N GLN A 396 1.74 4.56 6.85
CA GLN A 396 2.08 5.57 5.87
C GLN A 396 0.87 5.98 5.01
N ASN A 397 0.07 5.02 4.52
CA ASN A 397 -1.08 5.35 3.67
C ASN A 397 -2.16 6.12 4.42
N ARG A 398 -2.41 5.75 5.69
CA ARG A 398 -3.52 6.27 6.49
C ARG A 398 -3.26 7.62 7.15
N ARG A 399 -2.02 8.11 7.13
CA ARG A 399 -1.65 9.39 7.75
C ARG A 399 -2.34 10.62 7.15
N ASN A 400 -2.91 10.50 5.95
CA ASN A 400 -3.64 11.59 5.29
C ASN A 400 -5.17 11.40 5.34
N ASP A 401 -5.69 10.32 5.92
CA ASP A 401 -7.12 9.98 5.81
C ASP A 401 -8.05 11.08 6.34
N LEU A 402 -7.64 11.80 7.40
CA LEU A 402 -8.44 12.87 8.00
C LEU A 402 -8.71 14.07 7.08
N PHE A 403 -7.92 14.25 6.02
CA PHE A 403 -8.15 15.29 5.01
C PHE A 403 -9.24 14.90 4.01
N PHE A 404 -9.60 13.61 3.98
CA PHE A 404 -10.66 13.06 3.14
C PHE A 404 -11.89 12.67 3.97
N GLN A 405 -11.69 12.06 5.14
CA GLN A 405 -12.73 11.57 6.04
C GLN A 405 -12.40 11.94 7.51
N PRO A 406 -12.73 13.17 7.95
CA PRO A 406 -12.38 13.64 9.29
C PRO A 406 -13.04 12.82 10.42
N GLU A 407 -14.17 12.17 10.16
CA GLU A 407 -14.96 11.37 11.11
C GLU A 407 -14.22 10.14 11.66
N ILE A 408 -13.09 9.75 11.05
CA ILE A 408 -12.19 8.72 11.60
C ILE A 408 -11.69 9.10 13.01
N GLY A 409 -11.52 10.40 13.26
CA GLY A 409 -11.01 10.90 14.53
C GLY A 409 -9.64 10.30 14.89
N ASP A 410 -9.53 9.77 16.10
CA ASP A 410 -8.29 9.24 16.68
C ASP A 410 -8.10 7.73 16.46
N PHE A 411 -9.01 7.06 15.75
CA PHE A 411 -8.99 5.60 15.61
C PHE A 411 -7.68 5.07 15.02
N ASN A 412 -7.15 5.71 13.97
CA ASN A 412 -5.87 5.29 13.39
C ASN A 412 -4.73 5.47 14.42
N ILE A 413 -4.75 6.54 15.24
CA ILE A 413 -3.75 6.75 16.30
C ILE A 413 -3.87 5.64 17.34
N TYR A 414 -5.09 5.34 17.78
CA TYR A 414 -5.36 4.23 18.70
C TYR A 414 -4.82 2.90 18.13
N GLN A 415 -5.16 2.55 16.89
CA GLN A 415 -4.74 1.29 16.26
C GLN A 415 -3.22 1.14 16.25
N PHE A 416 -2.50 2.11 15.69
CA PHE A 416 -1.05 2.00 15.53
C PHE A 416 -0.28 2.17 16.83
N SER A 417 -0.76 3.03 17.74
CA SER A 417 -0.14 3.18 19.06
C SER A 417 -0.35 1.94 19.93
N SER A 418 -1.49 1.24 19.80
CA SER A 418 -1.75 -0.02 20.51
C SER A 418 -0.76 -1.12 20.14
N LEU A 419 -0.32 -1.12 18.87
CA LEU A 419 0.64 -2.09 18.33
C LEU A 419 2.10 -1.80 18.70
N ILE A 420 2.40 -0.63 19.29
CA ILE A 420 3.72 -0.39 19.88
C ILE A 420 3.84 -1.23 21.15
N GLN A 421 4.88 -2.06 21.22
CA GLN A 421 5.16 -2.94 22.34
C GLN A 421 5.88 -2.19 23.48
N ALA A 422 5.95 -2.80 24.66
CA ALA A 422 6.62 -2.20 25.81
C ALA A 422 8.14 -2.02 25.56
N ASP A 423 8.74 -2.88 24.75
CA ASP A 423 10.16 -2.78 24.34
C ASP A 423 10.42 -1.75 23.20
N GLY A 424 9.39 -1.02 22.78
CA GLY A 424 9.47 0.03 21.75
C GLY A 424 9.52 -0.49 20.31
N TYR A 425 9.29 -1.78 20.06
CA TYR A 425 9.09 -2.33 18.71
C TYR A 425 7.61 -2.54 18.38
N ASN A 426 7.30 -3.18 17.26
CA ASN A 426 5.95 -3.45 16.79
C ASN A 426 5.92 -4.71 15.90
N PRO A 427 4.77 -5.38 15.76
CA PRO A 427 4.59 -6.45 14.80
C PRO A 427 4.75 -5.95 13.36
N LEU A 428 5.21 -6.81 12.45
CA LEU A 428 5.29 -6.51 11.02
C LEU A 428 3.93 -6.57 10.35
N SER A 429 3.15 -7.63 10.60
CA SER A 429 1.91 -7.88 9.88
C SER A 429 0.73 -7.26 10.61
N ILE A 430 -0.05 -6.46 9.89
CA ILE A 430 -1.33 -5.92 10.35
C ILE A 430 -2.44 -6.60 9.55
N GLY A 431 -3.45 -7.09 10.25
CA GLY A 431 -4.69 -7.59 9.65
C GLY A 431 -5.78 -6.52 9.57
N GLY A 432 -6.88 -6.87 8.93
CA GLY A 432 -8.14 -6.16 9.11
C GLY A 432 -8.59 -6.16 10.57
N VAL A 433 -9.60 -5.35 10.90
CA VAL A 433 -10.20 -5.37 12.24
C VAL A 433 -11.37 -6.34 12.29
N THR A 434 -11.54 -6.99 13.42
CA THR A 434 -12.70 -7.85 13.73
C THR A 434 -13.51 -7.21 14.85
N PHE A 435 -14.68 -7.78 15.13
CA PHE A 435 -15.59 -7.33 16.16
C PHE A 435 -15.96 -8.47 17.09
N LYS A 436 -16.20 -8.14 18.35
CA LYS A 436 -16.75 -9.07 19.34
C LYS A 436 -18.06 -8.50 19.87
N TYR A 437 -19.12 -9.30 19.79
CA TYR A 437 -20.45 -8.89 20.22
C TYR A 437 -20.53 -8.87 21.75
N LEU A 438 -21.03 -7.76 22.31
CA LEU A 438 -21.22 -7.54 23.74
C LEU A 438 -22.70 -7.59 24.15
N GLY A 439 -23.61 -7.57 23.18
CA GLY A 439 -25.05 -7.66 23.41
C GLY A 439 -25.51 -9.07 23.81
N ASP A 440 -26.81 -9.17 24.08
CA ASP A 440 -27.46 -10.45 24.33
C ASP A 440 -27.64 -11.21 23.00
N ILE A 441 -26.98 -12.37 22.86
CA ILE A 441 -27.02 -13.17 21.63
C ILE A 441 -28.44 -13.67 21.35
N ASP A 442 -29.24 -13.92 22.40
CA ASP A 442 -30.62 -14.41 22.27
C ASP A 442 -31.56 -13.34 21.66
N GLN A 443 -31.14 -12.07 21.63
CA GLN A 443 -31.88 -10.96 21.02
C GLN A 443 -31.46 -10.69 19.57
N ALA A 444 -30.36 -11.29 19.10
CA ALA A 444 -29.96 -11.20 17.71
C ALA A 444 -30.74 -12.23 16.85
N PRO A 445 -30.83 -12.02 15.52
CA PRO A 445 -31.40 -13.02 14.62
C PRO A 445 -30.75 -14.40 14.83
N GLU A 446 -31.56 -15.45 15.02
CA GLU A 446 -31.09 -16.81 15.38
C GLU A 446 -30.00 -17.34 14.43
N ILE A 447 -30.08 -16.98 13.14
CA ILE A 447 -29.12 -17.32 12.09
C ILE A 447 -27.71 -16.78 12.32
N LEU A 448 -27.53 -15.75 13.16
CA LEU A 448 -26.25 -15.13 13.51
C LEU A 448 -25.63 -15.72 14.78
N THR A 449 -26.35 -16.54 15.54
CA THR A 449 -25.93 -17.06 16.86
C THR A 449 -24.50 -17.62 16.85
N ASP A 450 -24.15 -18.44 15.86
CA ASP A 450 -22.82 -19.06 15.81
C ASP A 450 -21.70 -18.09 15.39
N ILE A 451 -22.05 -17.06 14.62
CA ILE A 451 -21.12 -15.99 14.24
C ILE A 451 -20.82 -15.11 15.46
N LEU A 452 -21.86 -14.68 16.19
CA LEU A 452 -21.74 -13.73 17.31
C LEU A 452 -21.12 -14.33 18.57
N LYS A 453 -21.06 -15.67 18.69
CA LYS A 453 -20.30 -16.36 19.76
C LYS A 453 -18.78 -16.16 19.64
N ASN A 454 -18.29 -15.84 18.45
CA ASN A 454 -16.88 -15.67 18.15
C ASN A 454 -16.60 -14.24 17.69
N GLU A 455 -15.33 -13.93 17.41
CA GLU A 455 -15.01 -12.72 16.67
C GLU A 455 -15.52 -12.84 15.22
N PHE A 456 -16.01 -11.74 14.67
CA PHE A 456 -16.58 -11.70 13.33
C PHE A 456 -16.12 -10.45 12.56
N THR A 457 -16.28 -10.49 11.24
CA THR A 457 -16.16 -9.33 10.36
C THR A 457 -17.56 -8.88 9.91
N PRO A 458 -17.76 -7.61 9.52
CA PRO A 458 -19.00 -7.16 8.89
C PRO A 458 -19.40 -8.01 7.68
N GLY A 459 -18.41 -8.50 6.92
CA GLY A 459 -18.61 -9.40 5.79
C GLY A 459 -19.28 -10.72 6.16
N MET A 460 -18.89 -11.34 7.28
CA MET A 460 -19.49 -12.59 7.76
C MET A 460 -20.98 -12.41 8.08
N VAL A 461 -21.32 -11.33 8.79
CA VAL A 461 -22.70 -11.00 9.16
C VAL A 461 -23.53 -10.67 7.91
N ALA A 462 -23.02 -9.78 7.06
CA ALA A 462 -23.69 -9.38 5.82
C ALA A 462 -23.95 -10.57 4.89
N THR A 463 -22.98 -11.48 4.75
CA THR A 463 -23.14 -12.69 3.93
C THR A 463 -24.25 -13.57 4.47
N LYS A 464 -24.31 -13.78 5.79
CA LYS A 464 -25.33 -14.63 6.41
C LYS A 464 -26.73 -14.03 6.30
N LEU A 465 -26.86 -12.71 6.47
CA LEU A 465 -28.13 -11.99 6.28
C LEU A 465 -28.61 -12.07 4.83
N PHE A 466 -27.70 -11.82 3.86
CA PHE A 466 -27.99 -11.92 2.43
C PHE A 466 -28.51 -13.31 2.03
N GLN A 467 -27.87 -14.38 2.51
CA GLN A 467 -28.26 -15.76 2.22
C GLN A 467 -29.66 -16.13 2.75
N ASN A 468 -30.18 -15.38 3.73
CA ASN A 468 -31.49 -15.58 4.33
C ASN A 468 -32.50 -14.50 3.91
N GLU A 469 -32.18 -13.70 2.88
CA GLU A 469 -33.06 -12.65 2.33
C GLU A 469 -33.50 -11.62 3.40
N LEU A 470 -32.62 -11.32 4.36
CA LEU A 470 -32.85 -10.32 5.41
C LEU A 470 -32.24 -8.96 5.04
N GLU A 471 -32.77 -7.90 5.64
CA GLU A 471 -32.20 -6.55 5.56
C GLU A 471 -30.78 -6.56 6.18
N ILE A 472 -29.82 -5.94 5.49
CA ILE A 472 -28.38 -6.05 5.82
C ILE A 472 -27.87 -4.84 6.58
N ASP A 473 -28.16 -3.62 6.11
CA ASP A 473 -27.48 -2.42 6.58
C ASP A 473 -27.94 -2.05 8.00
N ASP A 474 -29.25 -2.01 8.26
CA ASP A 474 -29.79 -1.71 9.61
C ASP A 474 -29.45 -2.84 10.59
N SER A 475 -29.55 -4.10 10.15
CA SER A 475 -29.19 -5.26 10.97
C SER A 475 -27.71 -5.26 11.35
N LEU A 476 -26.83 -4.98 10.39
CA LEU A 476 -25.38 -4.90 10.64
C LEU A 476 -25.06 -3.73 11.56
N ASP A 477 -25.65 -2.56 11.34
CA ASP A 477 -25.44 -1.38 12.18
C ASP A 477 -25.87 -1.65 13.63
N GLU A 478 -27.00 -2.31 13.87
CA GLU A 478 -27.45 -2.65 15.22
C GLU A 478 -26.54 -3.69 15.89
N ILE A 479 -26.04 -4.69 15.16
CA ILE A 479 -25.05 -5.65 15.70
C ILE A 479 -23.74 -4.95 16.05
N ILE A 480 -23.21 -4.09 15.17
CA ILE A 480 -21.92 -3.42 15.38
C ILE A 480 -22.00 -2.42 16.54
N LYS A 481 -23.14 -1.75 16.72
CA LYS A 481 -23.41 -0.83 17.83
C LYS A 481 -23.30 -1.49 19.22
N HIS A 482 -23.55 -2.79 19.32
CA HIS A 482 -23.35 -3.58 20.54
C HIS A 482 -22.08 -4.43 20.48
N SER A 483 -21.08 -4.03 19.70
CA SER A 483 -19.81 -4.74 19.57
C SER A 483 -18.62 -3.89 19.98
N GLU A 484 -17.51 -4.52 20.34
CA GLU A 484 -16.20 -3.91 20.50
C GLU A 484 -15.27 -4.27 19.33
N VAL A 485 -14.38 -3.35 18.96
CA VAL A 485 -13.39 -3.56 17.89
C VAL A 485 -12.18 -4.33 18.42
N VAL A 486 -11.66 -5.26 17.60
CA VAL A 486 -10.46 -6.04 17.90
C VAL A 486 -9.43 -5.80 16.79
N VAL A 487 -8.29 -5.23 17.17
CA VAL A 487 -7.15 -5.01 16.27
C VAL A 487 -6.39 -6.32 16.08
N LYS A 488 -6.15 -6.72 14.82
CA LYS A 488 -5.36 -7.92 14.50
C LYS A 488 -3.97 -7.56 14.00
N ALA A 489 -2.95 -8.21 14.56
CA ALA A 489 -1.57 -8.12 14.11
C ALA A 489 -0.82 -9.42 14.45
N ALA A 490 0.32 -9.63 13.80
CA ALA A 490 1.22 -10.74 14.07
C ALA A 490 2.68 -10.32 13.86
N PHE A 491 3.60 -10.90 14.64
CA PHE A 491 5.02 -10.58 14.60
C PHE A 491 5.60 -10.51 13.17
N GLY A 492 5.36 -11.52 12.34
CA GLY A 492 5.93 -11.64 11.01
C GLY A 492 7.40 -12.10 11.01
N GLU A 493 8.32 -11.25 10.57
CA GLU A 493 9.72 -11.66 10.26
C GLU A 493 10.82 -10.96 11.06
N GLY A 494 10.53 -9.84 11.75
CA GLY A 494 11.57 -9.05 12.42
C GLY A 494 11.13 -7.66 12.85
N TYR A 495 12.08 -6.94 13.45
CA TYR A 495 11.87 -5.60 13.99
C TYR A 495 12.71 -4.57 13.24
N TRP A 496 12.05 -3.82 12.35
CA TRP A 496 12.66 -2.71 11.60
C TRP A 496 12.70 -1.45 12.44
N GLU A 497 13.81 -0.72 12.32
CA GLU A 497 14.05 0.44 13.16
C GLU A 497 13.18 1.65 12.75
N ASP A 498 12.77 1.76 11.48
CA ASP A 498 12.03 2.92 10.96
C ASP A 498 10.51 2.83 11.13
N HIS A 499 9.96 1.71 11.61
CA HIS A 499 8.52 1.48 11.65
C HIS A 499 7.75 2.56 12.43
N PHE A 500 8.32 3.09 13.50
CA PHE A 500 7.65 4.10 14.34
C PHE A 500 7.59 5.50 13.69
N THR A 501 8.38 5.76 12.64
CA THR A 501 8.65 7.14 12.16
C THR A 501 7.42 7.89 11.69
N TYR A 502 6.39 7.18 11.21
CA TYR A 502 5.14 7.79 10.73
C TYR A 502 4.09 7.99 11.83
N LEU A 503 4.33 7.53 13.06
CA LEU A 503 3.39 7.74 14.17
C LEU A 503 3.25 9.23 14.49
N TYR A 504 4.36 9.97 14.45
CA TYR A 504 4.33 11.43 14.57
C TYR A 504 3.48 12.07 13.46
N ASP A 505 3.66 11.64 12.21
CA ASP A 505 2.92 12.23 11.08
C ASP A 505 1.41 12.03 11.22
N LEU A 506 0.98 10.91 11.81
CA LEU A 506 -0.43 10.63 12.10
C LEU A 506 -0.98 11.56 13.19
N ILE A 507 -0.20 11.81 14.25
CA ILE A 507 -0.56 12.76 15.33
C ILE A 507 -0.60 14.20 14.78
N ASP A 508 0.39 14.60 13.98
CA ASP A 508 0.46 15.91 13.33
C ASP A 508 -0.75 16.15 12.42
N SER A 509 -1.11 15.16 11.59
CA SER A 509 -2.33 15.21 10.78
C SER A 509 -3.60 15.33 11.62
N TYR A 510 -3.70 14.62 12.75
CA TYR A 510 -4.84 14.77 13.66
C TYR A 510 -4.91 16.17 14.26
N LEU A 511 -3.79 16.69 14.76
CA LEU A 511 -3.74 18.03 15.35
C LEU A 511 -3.93 19.15 14.33
N SER A 512 -3.70 18.89 13.04
CA SER A 512 -4.11 19.79 11.95
C SER A 512 -5.63 19.92 11.80
N ILE A 513 -6.44 18.98 12.28
CA ILE A 513 -7.91 19.00 12.19
C ILE A 513 -8.57 19.23 13.54
N TYR A 514 -8.01 18.65 14.60
CA TYR A 514 -8.53 18.64 15.97
C TYR A 514 -7.50 19.18 16.99
N PRO A 515 -6.92 20.38 16.80
CA PRO A 515 -5.94 20.93 17.74
C PRO A 515 -6.53 21.17 19.14
N ASP A 516 -7.85 21.42 19.22
CA ASP A 516 -8.64 21.55 20.45
C ASP A 516 -8.82 20.23 21.20
N GLN A 517 -8.48 19.08 20.61
CA GLN A 517 -8.58 17.76 21.23
C GLN A 517 -7.22 17.23 21.73
N LEU A 518 -6.17 18.06 21.72
CA LEU A 518 -4.83 17.64 22.13
C LEU A 518 -4.79 17.01 23.52
N GLU A 519 -5.44 17.61 24.52
CA GLU A 519 -5.47 17.06 25.88
C GLU A 519 -6.19 15.69 25.94
N ASN A 520 -7.31 15.56 25.23
CA ASN A 520 -8.08 14.32 25.19
C ASN A 520 -7.27 13.19 24.53
N LEU A 521 -6.68 13.48 23.37
CA LEU A 521 -5.82 12.56 22.64
C LEU A 521 -4.62 12.10 23.49
N MET A 522 -3.92 13.04 24.14
CA MET A 522 -2.66 12.75 24.82
C MET A 522 -2.85 12.05 26.17
N PHE A 523 -3.91 12.39 26.91
CA PHE A 523 -4.04 12.03 28.32
C PHE A 523 -5.26 11.17 28.65
N GLN A 524 -6.31 11.20 27.84
CA GLN A 524 -7.56 10.46 28.11
C GLN A 524 -7.67 9.16 27.29
N LEU A 525 -7.19 9.15 26.05
CA LEU A 525 -7.19 7.96 25.20
C LEU A 525 -6.42 6.82 25.86
N LYS A 526 -7.09 5.69 26.10
CA LYS A 526 -6.51 4.48 26.69
C LYS A 526 -5.93 3.59 25.60
N ILE A 527 -4.69 3.18 25.76
CA ILE A 527 -3.92 2.47 24.74
C ILE A 527 -3.26 1.25 25.35
N PRO A 528 -3.58 0.02 24.90
CA PRO A 528 -2.94 -1.20 25.37
C PRO A 528 -1.54 -1.40 24.77
N PHE A 529 -0.82 -2.41 25.24
CA PHE A 529 0.43 -2.89 24.64
C PHE A 529 0.23 -4.23 23.93
N PHE A 530 0.61 -4.30 22.66
CA PHE A 530 0.79 -5.56 21.96
C PHE A 530 2.07 -6.27 22.44
N GLU A 531 2.08 -7.59 22.41
CA GLU A 531 3.21 -8.43 22.81
C GLU A 531 3.40 -9.55 21.78
N SER A 532 4.48 -9.46 21.00
CA SER A 532 4.94 -10.54 20.13
C SER A 532 5.77 -11.55 20.95
N PRO A 533 5.77 -12.85 20.59
CA PRO A 533 6.58 -13.88 21.24
C PRO A 533 8.05 -13.82 20.78
N VAL A 534 8.65 -12.63 20.73
CA VAL A 534 10.02 -12.40 20.25
C VAL A 534 10.74 -11.42 21.17
N TYR A 535 11.98 -11.76 21.52
CA TYR A 535 12.80 -11.01 22.46
C TYR A 535 14.10 -10.54 21.80
N VAL A 536 14.42 -9.25 21.93
CA VAL A 536 15.72 -8.72 21.50
C VAL A 536 16.78 -9.09 22.54
N LEU A 537 17.79 -9.84 22.12
CA LEU A 537 18.83 -10.35 23.01
C LEU A 537 19.74 -9.22 23.54
N PRO A 538 20.27 -9.37 24.77
CA PRO A 538 21.29 -8.47 25.30
C PRO A 538 22.62 -8.63 24.54
N ARG A 539 23.46 -7.59 24.60
CA ARG A 539 24.73 -7.52 23.86
C ARG A 539 25.67 -8.71 24.12
N ASN A 540 25.72 -9.19 25.36
CA ASN A 540 26.53 -10.33 25.77
C ASN A 540 26.08 -11.68 25.17
N GLU A 541 24.95 -11.73 24.45
CA GLU A 541 24.45 -12.93 23.77
C GLU A 541 24.48 -12.81 22.24
N LYS A 542 24.50 -11.58 21.69
CA LYS A 542 24.43 -11.31 20.24
C LYS A 542 25.72 -10.77 19.62
N TYR A 543 26.71 -10.37 20.42
CA TYR A 543 28.01 -9.89 19.91
C TYR A 543 28.98 -11.06 19.81
N VAL A 544 29.30 -11.46 18.58
CA VAL A 544 29.96 -12.73 18.29
C VAL A 544 31.31 -12.56 17.61
N LEU A 545 32.26 -13.43 17.95
CA LEU A 545 33.57 -13.58 17.32
C LEU A 545 33.50 -14.60 16.18
N ARG A 546 33.73 -14.12 14.97
CA ARG A 546 33.80 -14.96 13.75
C ARG A 546 35.12 -15.72 13.68
N LYS A 547 35.15 -16.73 12.80
CA LYS A 547 36.33 -17.56 12.54
C LYS A 547 37.52 -16.80 11.93
N ASP A 548 37.24 -15.70 11.24
CA ASP A 548 38.24 -14.80 10.65
C ASP A 548 38.73 -13.71 11.62
N GLY A 549 38.29 -13.73 12.88
CA GLY A 549 38.71 -12.79 13.91
C GLY A 549 37.87 -11.52 14.00
N GLN A 550 36.92 -11.31 13.09
CA GLN A 550 36.04 -10.13 13.13
C GLN A 550 34.91 -10.30 14.16
N ILE A 551 34.53 -9.19 14.80
CA ILE A 551 33.38 -9.15 15.71
C ILE A 551 32.17 -8.60 14.96
N ARG A 552 31.01 -9.24 15.12
CA ARG A 552 29.74 -8.83 14.48
C ARG A 552 28.56 -8.99 15.43
N GLN A 553 27.44 -8.38 15.10
CA GLN A 553 26.17 -8.58 15.78
C GLN A 553 25.31 -9.57 14.99
N TYR A 554 25.14 -10.80 15.47
CA TYR A 554 24.30 -11.80 14.79
C TYR A 554 23.34 -12.49 15.75
N GLY A 555 22.19 -12.93 15.22
CA GLY A 555 21.16 -13.62 16.01
C GLY A 555 20.53 -12.71 17.06
N ALA A 556 20.33 -11.42 16.76
CA ALA A 556 19.94 -10.42 17.75
C ALA A 556 18.52 -10.57 18.33
N VAL A 557 17.70 -11.45 17.77
CA VAL A 557 16.33 -11.73 18.23
C VAL A 557 16.14 -13.23 18.47
N ARG A 558 15.38 -13.57 19.52
CA ARG A 558 15.01 -14.95 19.87
C ARG A 558 13.49 -15.11 19.86
N HIS A 559 13.01 -16.15 19.19
CA HIS A 559 11.60 -16.54 19.21
C HIS A 559 11.28 -17.39 20.44
N LEU A 560 10.20 -17.04 21.14
CA LEU A 560 9.63 -17.78 22.26
C LEU A 560 8.55 -18.71 21.72
N HIS A 561 8.95 -19.85 21.15
CA HIS A 561 8.07 -20.76 20.39
C HIS A 561 6.85 -21.28 21.18
N ASP A 562 6.90 -21.24 22.51
CA ASP A 562 5.82 -21.70 23.39
C ASP A 562 4.74 -20.62 23.62
N GLN A 563 4.96 -19.41 23.10
CA GLN A 563 4.08 -18.25 23.27
C GLN A 563 3.45 -17.83 21.93
N LYS A 564 2.32 -17.13 22.01
CA LYS A 564 1.62 -16.56 20.86
C LYS A 564 1.52 -15.05 21.01
N ASP A 565 1.30 -14.36 19.89
CA ASP A 565 0.93 -12.95 19.87
C ASP A 565 -0.25 -12.70 20.81
N ARG A 566 -0.14 -11.69 21.68
CA ARG A 566 -1.15 -11.35 22.68
C ARG A 566 -1.17 -9.86 23.02
N TRP A 567 -2.13 -9.48 23.85
CA TRP A 567 -2.13 -8.19 24.52
C TRP A 567 -1.55 -8.32 25.92
N LEU A 568 -0.80 -7.31 26.38
CA LEU A 568 -0.20 -7.30 27.71
C LEU A 568 -1.28 -7.21 28.79
N THR A 569 -1.32 -8.20 29.68
CA THR A 569 -2.30 -8.29 30.78
C THR A 569 -1.61 -8.54 32.12
N ASN A 570 -2.32 -8.24 33.20
CA ASN A 570 -2.00 -8.64 34.57
C ASN A 570 -3.24 -9.25 35.26
N HIS A 571 -3.18 -9.49 36.57
CA HIS A 571 -4.31 -10.00 37.35
C HIS A 571 -5.56 -9.09 37.37
N GLU A 572 -5.42 -7.79 37.07
CA GLU A 572 -6.53 -6.83 36.99
C GLU A 572 -7.14 -6.75 35.58
N GLY A 573 -6.46 -7.29 34.55
CA GLY A 573 -6.93 -7.34 33.18
C GLY A 573 -5.94 -6.77 32.18
N LEU A 574 -6.46 -6.10 31.14
CA LEU A 574 -5.67 -5.46 30.09
C LEU A 574 -4.88 -4.27 30.65
N ILE A 575 -3.59 -4.20 30.36
CA ILE A 575 -2.75 -3.07 30.79
C ILE A 575 -2.82 -1.96 29.74
N GLU A 576 -3.26 -0.78 30.17
CA GLU A 576 -3.41 0.40 29.32
C GLU A 576 -2.64 1.61 29.86
N THR A 577 -2.12 2.42 28.95
CA THR A 577 -1.50 3.73 29.20
C THR A 577 -2.29 4.82 28.49
N ASN A 578 -1.90 6.09 28.65
CA ASN A 578 -2.33 7.14 27.74
C ASN A 578 -1.30 7.38 26.62
N LEU A 579 -1.68 8.10 25.57
CA LEU A 579 -0.79 8.32 24.42
C LEU A 579 0.53 8.98 24.81
N PHE A 580 0.53 9.92 25.77
CA PHE A 580 1.78 10.49 26.29
C PHE A 580 2.70 9.42 26.87
N GLY A 581 2.19 8.56 27.76
CA GLY A 581 2.95 7.46 28.34
C GLY A 581 3.43 6.45 27.29
N LYS A 582 2.63 6.20 26.26
CA LYS A 582 3.01 5.36 25.12
C LYS A 582 4.17 5.92 24.32
N LEU A 583 4.09 7.19 23.94
CA LEU A 583 5.15 7.88 23.20
C LEU A 583 6.42 8.04 24.03
N LEU A 584 6.29 8.29 25.35
CA LEU A 584 7.45 8.33 26.24
C LEU A 584 8.11 6.95 26.35
N THR A 585 7.33 5.87 26.48
CA THR A 585 7.87 4.50 26.47
C THR A 585 8.66 4.22 25.18
N LEU A 586 8.10 4.57 24.02
CA LEU A 586 8.78 4.45 22.73
C LEU A 586 10.07 5.28 22.70
N ALA A 587 10.01 6.55 23.09
CA ALA A 587 11.15 7.47 23.05
C ALA A 587 12.29 7.01 23.96
N LEU A 588 12.00 6.55 25.17
CA LEU A 588 12.99 6.05 26.12
C LEU A 588 13.69 4.78 25.61
N ASN A 589 12.93 3.84 25.04
CA ASN A 589 13.50 2.63 24.43
C ASN A 589 14.44 3.00 23.29
N LYS A 590 13.96 3.83 22.33
CA LYS A 590 14.74 4.25 21.16
C LYS A 590 15.99 5.03 21.55
N PHE A 591 15.86 5.98 22.47
CA PHE A 591 17.00 6.73 23.00
C PHE A 591 18.02 5.83 23.72
N GLY A 592 17.54 4.81 24.44
CA GLY A 592 18.36 3.82 25.13
C GLY A 592 19.35 3.09 24.22
N HIS A 593 19.00 2.88 22.95
CA HIS A 593 19.85 2.20 21.97
C HIS A 593 20.45 3.11 20.88
N LEU A 594 20.59 4.40 21.14
CA LEU A 594 21.52 5.24 20.35
C LEU A 594 22.91 4.60 20.33
N ASP A 595 23.58 4.64 19.18
CA ASP A 595 24.82 3.92 18.91
C ASP A 595 26.01 4.34 19.81
N PRO A 596 27.18 3.66 19.73
CA PRO A 596 28.33 3.93 20.60
C PRO A 596 28.90 5.37 20.54
N TYR A 597 28.58 6.14 19.51
CA TYR A 597 28.98 7.55 19.37
C TYR A 597 27.83 8.53 19.70
N GLY A 598 26.63 7.98 19.96
CA GLY A 598 25.41 8.72 20.24
C GLY A 598 24.92 9.51 19.04
N ILE A 599 24.96 8.93 17.83
CA ILE A 599 24.62 9.64 16.59
C ILE A 599 23.33 9.12 15.94
N GLY A 600 23.30 7.85 15.59
CA GLY A 600 22.21 7.11 14.95
C GLY A 600 21.53 6.12 15.91
N LEU A 601 20.32 5.67 15.54
CA LEU A 601 19.63 4.58 16.23
C LEU A 601 20.18 3.24 15.77
N SER A 602 20.65 2.42 16.71
CA SER A 602 21.25 1.11 16.41
C SER A 602 20.25 0.16 15.79
N TYR A 603 20.63 -0.55 14.73
CA TYR A 603 19.83 -1.62 14.13
C TYR A 603 19.96 -2.93 14.92
N GLU A 604 19.65 -2.86 16.21
CA GLU A 604 19.83 -3.98 17.13
C GLU A 604 18.70 -5.02 17.09
N GLY A 605 17.59 -4.72 16.40
CA GLY A 605 16.45 -5.60 16.15
C GLY A 605 16.61 -6.55 14.95
N ASN A 606 17.84 -6.70 14.44
CA ASN A 606 18.21 -7.58 13.32
C ASN A 606 17.67 -7.17 11.93
N LYS A 607 16.99 -6.03 11.80
CA LYS A 607 16.54 -5.46 10.53
C LYS A 607 17.02 -4.00 10.41
N PRO A 608 17.24 -3.49 9.18
CA PRO A 608 17.63 -2.11 8.97
C PRO A 608 16.41 -1.16 9.14
N GLY A 609 16.55 0.09 8.69
CA GLY A 609 15.46 1.04 8.53
C GLY A 609 14.70 0.88 7.21
N TRP A 610 14.45 1.99 6.51
CA TRP A 610 13.59 2.03 5.32
C TRP A 610 14.03 1.09 4.18
N ASN A 611 15.34 1.06 3.90
CA ASN A 611 15.90 0.30 2.80
C ASN A 611 16.20 -1.14 3.21
N ASP A 612 15.27 -2.05 2.93
CA ASP A 612 15.40 -3.47 3.28
C ASP A 612 16.63 -4.12 2.64
N ALA A 613 17.16 -3.58 1.54
CA ALA A 613 18.33 -4.12 0.84
C ALA A 613 19.65 -3.89 1.61
N MET A 614 19.64 -3.04 2.65
CA MET A 614 20.72 -2.84 3.62
C MET A 614 20.71 -3.90 4.74
N ASN A 615 20.19 -5.10 4.46
CA ASN A 615 20.00 -6.16 5.44
C ASN A 615 21.29 -6.71 6.08
N GLY A 616 22.47 -6.33 5.58
CA GLY A 616 23.76 -6.67 6.19
C GLY A 616 24.25 -5.66 7.24
N VAL A 617 23.78 -4.41 7.17
CA VAL A 617 24.17 -3.32 8.09
C VAL A 617 23.91 -3.62 9.57
N PRO A 618 22.80 -4.28 9.98
CA PRO A 618 22.62 -4.70 11.37
C PRO A 618 23.76 -5.57 11.92
N GLY A 619 24.40 -6.37 11.04
CA GLY A 619 25.57 -7.20 11.39
C GLY A 619 26.83 -6.41 11.67
N LEU A 620 26.95 -5.22 11.06
CA LEU A 620 28.06 -4.27 11.17
C LEU A 620 27.86 -3.27 12.32
N PHE A 621 27.04 -3.64 13.31
CA PHE A 621 26.61 -2.75 14.39
C PHE A 621 25.96 -1.46 13.90
N GLY A 622 25.46 -1.44 12.66
CA GLY A 622 25.12 -0.19 12.02
C GLY A 622 23.92 0.51 12.65
N SER A 623 23.88 1.81 12.43
CA SER A 623 22.87 2.71 12.97
C SER A 623 22.36 3.69 11.91
N GLY A 624 21.18 4.24 12.16
CA GLY A 624 20.49 5.13 11.25
C GLY A 624 20.30 6.54 11.79
N VAL A 625 20.77 7.53 11.02
CA VAL A 625 20.57 8.96 11.35
C VAL A 625 19.16 9.41 10.98
N SER A 626 18.57 8.82 9.94
CA SER A 626 17.18 9.06 9.52
C SER A 626 16.19 8.85 10.65
N GLU A 627 16.33 7.74 11.39
CA GLU A 627 15.45 7.39 12.49
C GLU A 627 15.73 8.26 13.72
N THR A 628 16.96 8.78 13.88
CA THR A 628 17.29 9.76 14.93
C THR A 628 16.58 11.10 14.69
N ILE A 629 16.53 11.57 13.43
CA ILE A 629 15.79 12.77 13.04
C ILE A 629 14.29 12.61 13.39
N GLU A 630 13.72 11.44 13.09
CA GLU A 630 12.31 11.16 13.37
C GLU A 630 12.02 10.97 14.87
N LEU A 631 12.95 10.38 15.65
CA LEU A 631 12.87 10.34 17.11
C LEU A 631 12.88 11.74 17.72
N GLN A 632 13.71 12.65 17.20
CA GLN A 632 13.78 14.04 17.68
C GLN A 632 12.42 14.74 17.54
N LYS A 633 11.64 14.46 16.49
CA LYS A 633 10.28 15.02 16.34
C LYS A 633 9.35 14.58 17.46
N ILE A 634 9.38 13.30 17.86
CA ILE A 634 8.58 12.78 18.98
C ILE A 634 9.03 13.40 20.30
N VAL A 635 10.34 13.47 20.55
CA VAL A 635 10.88 14.08 21.79
C VAL A 635 10.54 15.57 21.87
N ASN A 636 10.61 16.31 20.76
CA ASN A 636 10.21 17.71 20.69
C ASN A 636 8.71 17.90 20.95
N LEU A 637 7.86 16.99 20.46
CA LEU A 637 6.42 16.99 20.76
C LEU A 637 6.18 16.77 22.26
N LEU A 638 6.83 15.79 22.87
CA LEU A 638 6.71 15.53 24.31
C LEU A 638 7.18 16.75 25.12
N ALA A 639 8.32 17.35 24.77
CA ALA A 639 8.84 18.55 25.42
C ALA A 639 7.85 19.73 25.35
N LYS A 640 7.26 19.95 24.17
CA LYS A 640 6.23 20.98 23.98
C LYS A 640 5.03 20.72 24.90
N ILE A 641 4.53 19.49 24.94
CA ILE A 641 3.34 19.12 25.73
C ILE A 641 3.60 19.21 27.23
N VAL A 642 4.78 18.80 27.72
CA VAL A 642 5.15 18.95 29.14
C VAL A 642 5.12 20.41 29.55
N LYS A 643 5.65 21.30 28.70
CA LYS A 643 5.68 22.74 28.95
C LYS A 643 4.29 23.38 28.94
N GLU A 644 3.44 22.99 27.99
CA GLU A 644 2.09 23.55 27.83
C GLU A 644 1.09 22.97 28.85
N HIS A 645 1.28 21.72 29.29
CA HIS A 645 0.36 20.99 30.16
C HIS A 645 1.08 20.26 31.32
N PRO A 646 1.75 20.98 32.25
CA PRO A 646 2.68 20.40 33.26
C PRO A 646 2.04 19.58 34.38
N SER A 647 0.71 19.67 34.54
CA SER A 647 -0.04 19.03 35.62
C SER A 647 -0.93 17.88 35.15
N GLN A 648 -0.92 17.56 33.85
CA GLN A 648 -1.71 16.46 33.31
C GLN A 648 -1.16 15.10 33.78
N LYS A 649 -2.03 14.11 33.91
CA LYS A 649 -1.65 12.77 34.37
C LYS A 649 -1.02 11.97 33.24
N VAL A 650 0.12 11.34 33.53
CA VAL A 650 0.79 10.36 32.68
C VAL A 650 0.69 9.00 33.33
N ILE A 651 0.20 8.02 32.59
CA ILE A 651 0.12 6.62 33.02
C ILE A 651 1.26 5.87 32.35
N LEU A 652 2.13 5.20 33.11
CA LEU A 652 3.30 4.50 32.56
C LEU A 652 3.49 3.15 33.23
N LEU A 653 4.15 2.20 32.57
CA LEU A 653 4.58 0.97 33.23
C LEU A 653 5.61 1.31 34.32
N LYS A 654 5.52 0.66 35.47
CA LYS A 654 6.49 0.82 36.56
C LYS A 654 7.92 0.48 36.13
N SER A 655 8.07 -0.49 35.24
CA SER A 655 9.35 -0.82 34.59
C SER A 655 9.86 0.32 33.71
N THR A 656 8.98 0.99 32.95
CA THR A 656 9.35 2.12 32.10
C THR A 656 9.75 3.34 32.93
N GLU A 657 9.09 3.59 34.06
CA GLU A 657 9.52 4.63 35.01
C GLU A 657 10.93 4.36 35.54
N LYS A 658 11.25 3.09 35.84
CA LYS A 658 12.59 2.71 36.28
C LYS A 658 13.62 3.03 35.20
N LEU A 659 13.34 2.70 33.93
CA LEU A 659 14.19 3.07 32.80
C LEU A 659 14.35 4.59 32.70
N ALA A 660 13.26 5.35 32.80
CA ALA A 660 13.29 6.82 32.78
C ALA A 660 14.21 7.38 33.87
N ASN A 661 14.15 6.84 35.09
CA ASN A 661 15.00 7.27 36.19
C ASN A 661 16.47 6.86 36.01
N GLU A 662 16.75 5.66 35.51
CA GLU A 662 18.12 5.25 35.20
C GLU A 662 18.75 6.19 34.16
N LEU A 663 18.02 6.52 33.09
CA LEU A 663 18.50 7.43 32.03
C LEU A 663 18.75 8.87 32.51
N LYS A 664 18.06 9.34 33.55
CA LYS A 664 18.28 10.68 34.15
C LYS A 664 19.65 10.82 34.83
N HIS A 665 20.22 9.72 35.30
CA HIS A 665 21.42 9.71 36.14
C HIS A 665 22.72 9.36 35.40
N ILE A 666 22.63 9.09 34.10
CA ILE A 666 23.78 8.79 33.24
C ILE A 666 24.59 10.07 32.96
N ASP A 667 25.92 9.93 32.96
CA ASP A 667 26.82 10.99 32.50
C ASP A 667 27.04 10.91 30.97
N TYR A 668 26.50 11.88 30.25
CA TYR A 668 26.54 11.94 28.78
C TYR A 668 27.81 12.60 28.20
N GLN A 669 28.80 12.96 29.03
CA GLN A 669 30.04 13.60 28.55
C GLN A 669 30.90 12.66 27.69
N ASN A 670 30.88 11.36 27.97
CA ASN A 670 31.60 10.35 27.18
C ASN A 670 30.62 9.46 26.41
N ALA A 671 30.72 9.50 25.07
CA ALA A 671 29.78 8.78 24.20
C ALA A 671 29.76 7.26 24.44
N PHE A 672 30.92 6.64 24.60
CA PHE A 672 31.02 5.19 24.80
C PHE A 672 30.50 4.76 26.18
N ASN A 673 30.91 5.47 27.25
CA ASN A 673 30.45 5.14 28.60
C ASN A 673 28.94 5.33 28.74
N SER A 674 28.42 6.45 28.24
CA SER A 674 26.98 6.70 28.26
C SER A 674 26.20 5.70 27.41
N TRP A 675 26.74 5.25 26.27
CA TRP A 675 26.16 4.16 25.49
C TRP A 675 26.10 2.86 26.29
N ASP A 676 27.20 2.47 26.95
CA ASP A 676 27.22 1.24 27.75
C ASP A 676 26.21 1.29 28.90
N GLU A 677 26.13 2.43 29.61
CA GLU A 677 25.15 2.65 30.68
C GLU A 677 23.71 2.65 30.18
N ARG A 678 23.41 3.33 29.05
CA ARG A 678 22.06 3.33 28.44
C ARG A 678 21.65 1.92 28.02
N MET A 679 22.55 1.18 27.38
CA MET A 679 22.27 -0.20 26.96
C MET A 679 22.08 -1.14 28.15
N ASN A 680 22.87 -1.00 29.22
CA ASN A 680 22.68 -1.79 30.44
C ASN A 680 21.31 -1.53 31.08
N ALA A 681 20.88 -0.27 31.14
CA ALA A 681 19.56 0.12 31.63
C ALA A 681 18.44 -0.46 30.74
N LEU A 682 18.58 -0.36 29.41
CA LEU A 682 17.61 -0.88 28.44
C LEU A 682 17.50 -2.41 28.48
N GLU A 683 18.63 -3.13 28.57
CA GLU A 683 18.67 -4.59 28.68
C GLU A 683 18.04 -5.06 30.00
N ALA A 684 18.31 -4.36 31.12
CA ALA A 684 17.68 -4.63 32.40
C ALA A 684 16.17 -4.36 32.37
N TYR A 685 15.74 -3.27 31.74
CA TYR A 685 14.34 -2.96 31.50
C TYR A 685 13.64 -4.07 30.70
N ARG A 686 14.17 -4.42 29.53
CA ARG A 686 13.60 -5.47 28.66
C ARG A 686 13.53 -6.82 29.38
N LYS A 687 14.53 -7.15 30.19
CA LYS A 687 14.50 -8.36 31.02
C LYS A 687 13.37 -8.30 32.07
N SER A 688 13.12 -7.14 32.67
CA SER A 688 12.03 -6.98 33.64
C SER A 688 10.62 -7.07 33.03
N LEU A 689 10.49 -6.98 31.70
CA LEU A 689 9.19 -7.15 31.02
C LEU A 689 8.64 -8.57 31.10
N PHE A 690 9.48 -9.57 31.44
CA PHE A 690 9.03 -10.94 31.73
C PHE A 690 8.36 -11.08 33.10
N ASP A 691 8.58 -10.13 34.01
CA ASP A 691 7.89 -10.08 35.29
C ASP A 691 6.48 -9.51 35.11
N GLU A 692 5.60 -9.66 36.11
CA GLU A 692 4.26 -9.05 36.05
C GLU A 692 4.37 -7.52 35.98
N GLN A 693 3.73 -6.92 34.98
CA GLN A 693 3.74 -5.47 34.77
C GLN A 693 2.57 -4.80 35.50
N THR A 694 2.82 -3.60 36.02
CA THR A 694 1.81 -2.72 36.61
C THR A 694 2.02 -1.28 36.15
N VAL A 695 0.97 -0.46 36.22
CA VAL A 695 1.02 0.95 35.86
C VAL A 695 1.21 1.86 37.08
N ILE A 696 1.78 3.03 36.85
CA ILE A 696 1.90 4.11 37.81
C ILE A 696 1.42 5.42 37.19
N GLU A 697 1.01 6.37 38.03
CA GLU A 697 0.60 7.71 37.61
C GLU A 697 1.54 8.78 38.16
N HIS A 698 2.03 9.64 37.28
CA HIS A 698 2.76 10.87 37.64
C HIS A 698 2.22 12.07 36.85
N GLN A 699 2.56 13.28 37.27
CA GLN A 699 2.27 14.47 36.46
C GLN A 699 3.31 14.61 35.34
N THR A 700 2.94 15.20 34.21
CA THR A 700 3.82 15.40 33.04
C THR A 700 5.16 16.05 33.39
N HIS A 701 5.19 17.06 34.27
CA HIS A 701 6.44 17.73 34.69
C HIS A 701 7.46 16.80 35.38
N HIS A 702 7.03 15.64 35.91
CA HIS A 702 7.93 14.64 36.48
C HIS A 702 8.96 14.11 35.47
N TYR A 703 8.62 14.18 34.18
CA TYR A 703 9.44 13.68 33.07
C TYR A 703 10.22 14.77 32.35
N ASP A 704 10.13 16.03 32.78
CA ASP A 704 10.76 17.18 32.11
C ASP A 704 12.27 16.97 31.92
N LEU A 705 12.97 16.65 33.02
CA LEU A 705 14.42 16.44 33.00
C LEU A 705 14.88 15.34 32.02
N VAL A 706 14.19 14.19 31.97
CA VAL A 706 14.62 13.10 31.06
C VAL A 706 14.34 13.46 29.61
N ILE A 707 13.26 14.19 29.34
CA ILE A 707 12.91 14.68 28.01
C ILE A 707 13.92 15.74 27.55
N GLU A 708 14.32 16.68 28.42
CA GLU A 708 15.37 17.66 28.13
C GLU A 708 16.71 16.98 27.82
N ILE A 709 17.08 15.95 28.60
CA ILE A 709 18.29 15.15 28.36
C ILE A 709 18.24 14.51 26.97
N MET A 710 17.12 13.87 26.61
CA MET A 710 16.95 13.28 25.28
C MET A 710 17.04 14.34 24.18
N GLN A 711 16.33 15.46 24.33
CA GLN A 711 16.31 16.54 23.35
C GLN A 711 17.71 17.12 23.10
N LYS A 712 18.47 17.37 24.16
CA LYS A 712 19.85 17.86 24.09
C LYS A 712 20.75 16.87 23.37
N ASN A 713 20.74 15.60 23.79
CA ASN A 713 21.59 14.56 23.20
C ASN A 713 21.26 14.31 21.72
N LEU A 714 19.98 14.32 21.35
CA LEU A 714 19.57 14.17 19.94
C LEU A 714 19.99 15.38 19.09
N THR A 715 19.98 16.59 19.66
CA THR A 715 20.50 17.77 18.98
C THR A 715 22.01 17.66 18.76
N GLU A 716 22.76 17.23 19.77
CA GLU A 716 24.20 16.96 19.65
C GLU A 716 24.49 15.82 18.66
N ALA A 717 23.64 14.79 18.62
CA ALA A 717 23.73 13.69 17.66
C ALA A 717 23.68 14.20 16.21
N LEU A 718 22.73 15.07 15.88
CA LEU A 718 22.63 15.65 14.54
C LEU A 718 23.79 16.61 14.21
N GLN A 719 24.34 17.32 15.20
CA GLN A 719 25.55 18.12 15.00
C GLN A 719 26.76 17.24 14.68
N LYS A 720 26.93 16.12 15.40
CA LYS A 720 27.98 15.13 15.12
C LYS A 720 27.80 14.51 13.73
N ALA A 721 26.57 14.13 13.36
CA ALA A 721 26.28 13.58 12.03
C ALA A 721 26.67 14.57 10.91
N LYS A 722 26.35 15.86 11.08
CA LYS A 722 26.71 16.92 10.13
C LYS A 722 28.22 17.20 10.07
N ALA A 723 28.96 16.89 11.13
CA ALA A 723 30.41 17.02 11.16
C ALA A 723 31.14 15.86 10.45
N ILE A 724 30.46 14.72 10.24
CA ILE A 724 31.02 13.57 9.51
C ILE A 724 31.10 13.87 8.01
N ASP A 725 30.06 14.46 7.44
CA ASP A 725 29.96 14.75 6.01
C ASP A 725 29.04 15.96 5.74
N SER A 726 29.26 16.65 4.60
CA SER A 726 28.47 17.83 4.20
C SER A 726 27.00 17.49 3.96
N ILE A 727 26.72 16.26 3.51
CA ILE A 727 25.40 15.67 3.43
C ILE A 727 25.22 14.75 4.66
N TYR A 728 24.06 14.84 5.33
CA TYR A 728 23.80 13.97 6.47
C TYR A 728 23.97 12.49 6.09
N PRO A 729 24.89 11.76 6.75
CA PRO A 729 25.04 10.33 6.49
C PRO A 729 23.75 9.63 6.88
N THR A 730 23.28 8.68 6.09
CA THR A 730 22.08 7.89 6.42
C THR A 730 22.43 6.72 7.32
N TYR A 731 23.49 5.98 6.95
CA TYR A 731 23.93 4.78 7.65
C TYR A 731 25.35 4.98 8.21
N LEU A 732 25.50 4.65 9.48
CA LEU A 732 26.79 4.49 10.14
C LEU A 732 27.02 3.02 10.43
N THR A 733 28.28 2.61 10.45
CA THR A 733 28.74 1.26 10.77
C THR A 733 29.90 1.35 11.74
N TYR A 734 30.11 0.30 12.55
CA TYR A 734 31.09 0.34 13.63
C TYR A 734 31.96 -0.91 13.57
N GLU A 735 33.26 -0.70 13.48
CA GLU A 735 34.25 -1.78 13.56
C GLU A 735 34.79 -1.87 14.98
N VAL A 736 34.96 -3.09 15.49
CA VAL A 736 35.41 -3.34 16.86
C VAL A 736 36.94 -3.33 16.91
N GLU A 737 37.51 -2.45 17.74
CA GLU A 737 38.97 -2.35 17.91
C GLU A 737 39.50 -3.10 19.13
N ASP A 738 38.70 -3.19 20.19
CA ASP A 738 39.06 -3.86 21.43
C ASP A 738 37.85 -4.61 22.01
N TYR A 739 38.08 -5.84 22.46
CA TYR A 739 37.07 -6.72 23.01
C TYR A 739 37.67 -7.73 23.99
N GLU A 740 36.81 -8.24 24.87
CA GLU A 740 37.10 -9.37 25.74
C GLU A 740 36.20 -10.54 25.39
N GLN A 741 36.78 -11.73 25.27
CA GLN A 741 35.98 -12.93 25.13
C GLN A 741 35.26 -13.27 26.44
N ILE A 742 33.97 -13.59 26.36
CA ILE A 742 33.20 -13.98 27.54
C ILE A 742 33.43 -15.48 27.78
N LEU A 743 33.96 -15.80 28.96
CA LEU A 743 34.30 -17.17 29.35
C LEU A 743 33.33 -17.68 30.43
N ASN A 744 33.00 -18.97 30.37
CA ASN A 744 32.26 -19.64 31.42
C ASN A 744 33.15 -19.97 32.63
N LYS A 745 32.55 -20.54 33.68
CA LYS A 745 33.26 -20.94 34.92
C LYS A 745 34.45 -21.88 34.70
N ASN A 746 34.50 -22.59 33.57
CA ASN A 746 35.58 -23.50 33.20
C ASN A 746 36.59 -22.87 32.21
N SER A 747 36.63 -21.54 32.09
CA SER A 747 37.49 -20.80 31.15
C SER A 747 37.29 -21.17 29.67
N LYS A 748 36.13 -21.71 29.30
CA LYS A 748 35.77 -21.96 27.91
C LYS A 748 34.92 -20.81 27.37
N PRO A 749 35.03 -20.46 26.08
CA PRO A 749 34.16 -19.48 25.46
C PRO A 749 32.69 -19.80 25.66
N VAL A 750 31.91 -18.80 26.06
CA VAL A 750 30.44 -18.88 26.01
C VAL A 750 30.02 -18.81 24.55
N ILE A 751 29.11 -19.69 24.14
CA ILE A 751 28.54 -19.72 22.79
C ILE A 751 27.15 -19.09 22.87
N GLY A 752 26.93 -18.04 22.07
CA GLY A 752 25.64 -17.37 21.98
C GLY A 752 24.63 -18.15 21.13
N GLU A 753 23.39 -17.66 21.07
CA GLU A 753 22.27 -18.27 20.33
C GLU A 753 22.59 -18.45 18.82
N TYR A 754 23.42 -17.58 18.24
CA TYR A 754 23.86 -17.69 16.84
C TYR A 754 24.89 -18.83 16.61
N GLY A 755 25.35 -19.51 17.66
CA GLY A 755 26.30 -20.62 17.55
C GLY A 755 27.78 -20.21 17.45
N LEU A 756 28.10 -18.96 17.80
CA LEU A 756 29.48 -18.42 17.82
C LEU A 756 29.89 -17.95 19.22
N PRO A 757 31.20 -17.92 19.53
CA PRO A 757 31.70 -17.36 20.79
C PRO A 757 31.30 -15.90 20.98
N VAL A 758 30.81 -15.54 22.17
CA VAL A 758 30.39 -14.16 22.47
C VAL A 758 31.49 -13.33 23.12
N VAL A 759 31.42 -12.02 22.91
CA VAL A 759 32.42 -11.05 23.38
C VAL A 759 31.78 -9.84 24.05
N LYS A 760 32.53 -9.18 24.93
CA LYS A 760 32.25 -7.84 25.44
C LYS A 760 33.11 -6.84 24.68
N VAL A 761 32.49 -5.94 23.93
CA VAL A 761 33.20 -4.88 23.19
C VAL A 761 33.61 -3.76 24.14
N LYS A 762 34.81 -3.22 23.95
CA LYS A 762 35.38 -2.12 24.73
C LYS A 762 35.63 -0.85 23.91
N LYS A 763 35.74 -0.98 22.58
CA LYS A 763 36.03 0.15 21.71
C LYS A 763 35.52 -0.09 20.30
N PHE A 764 34.94 0.97 19.72
CA PHE A 764 34.50 1.01 18.32
C PHE A 764 35.15 2.16 17.57
N THR A 765 35.32 1.97 16.27
CA THR A 765 35.59 3.02 15.29
C THR A 765 34.43 3.13 14.33
N VAL A 766 33.96 4.36 14.11
CA VAL A 766 32.81 4.67 13.26
C VAL A 766 33.24 4.86 11.80
N HIS A 767 32.43 4.32 10.89
CA HIS A 767 32.52 4.53 9.45
C HIS A 767 31.14 4.90 8.90
N HIS A 768 31.06 5.88 8.01
CA HIS A 768 29.83 6.15 7.27
C HIS A 768 29.82 5.38 5.95
N LEU A 769 28.65 4.89 5.55
CA LEU A 769 28.44 4.37 4.20
C LEU A 769 28.32 5.54 3.19
N PRO A 770 28.32 5.29 1.87
CA PRO A 770 28.18 6.34 0.86
C PRO A 770 26.94 7.20 1.11
N SER A 771 26.90 8.41 0.55
CA SER A 771 25.74 9.28 0.75
C SER A 771 24.47 8.62 0.18
N PHE A 772 23.40 8.61 0.97
CA PHE A 772 22.04 8.22 0.59
C PHE A 772 21.11 9.43 0.71
N LEU A 773 20.05 9.47 -0.09
CA LEU A 773 19.08 10.57 -0.10
C LEU A 773 18.18 10.60 1.15
N GLU A 774 18.10 9.50 1.90
CA GLU A 774 17.11 9.32 2.96
C GLU A 774 17.26 10.30 4.12
N ALA A 775 18.41 10.34 4.80
CA ALA A 775 18.59 11.26 5.93
C ALA A 775 18.40 12.73 5.53
N PRO A 776 18.92 13.21 4.39
CA PRO A 776 18.61 14.56 3.90
C PRO A 776 17.12 14.80 3.65
N ALA A 777 16.41 13.85 3.05
CA ALA A 777 14.97 13.97 2.82
C ALA A 777 14.18 14.09 4.14
N ARG A 778 14.56 13.29 5.14
CA ARG A 778 13.97 13.32 6.48
C ARG A 778 14.27 14.64 7.21
N TYR A 779 15.52 15.11 7.12
CA TYR A 779 15.96 16.34 7.76
C TYR A 779 15.24 17.57 7.19
N LEU A 780 15.14 17.67 5.86
CA LEU A 780 14.43 18.77 5.18
C LEU A 780 12.97 18.87 5.62
N LYS A 781 12.31 17.73 5.87
CA LYS A 781 10.91 17.68 6.32
C LYS A 781 10.67 18.40 7.65
N SER A 782 11.69 18.49 8.51
CA SER A 782 11.63 19.14 9.83
C SER A 782 12.30 20.52 9.88
N LEU A 783 12.89 20.98 8.78
CA LEU A 783 13.73 22.16 8.76
C LEU A 783 12.92 23.43 8.52
N SER A 784 13.04 24.42 9.42
CA SER A 784 12.39 25.73 9.31
C SER A 784 13.23 26.78 8.57
N SER A 785 14.54 26.57 8.46
CA SER A 785 15.47 27.50 7.80
C SER A 785 15.50 27.28 6.29
N LYS A 786 14.87 28.19 5.52
CA LYS A 786 14.88 28.16 4.05
C LYS A 786 16.30 28.24 3.47
N SER A 787 17.18 29.04 4.06
CA SER A 787 18.56 29.17 3.58
C SER A 787 19.39 27.90 3.76
N GLU A 788 19.20 27.22 4.89
CA GLU A 788 19.85 25.93 5.14
C GLU A 788 19.27 24.83 4.25
N ALA A 789 17.95 24.80 4.08
CA ALA A 789 17.29 23.89 3.14
C ALA A 789 17.86 24.03 1.73
N LYS A 790 18.00 25.28 1.27
CA LYS A 790 18.58 25.60 -0.04
C LYS A 790 20.03 25.13 -0.16
N ALA A 791 20.83 25.33 0.89
CA ALA A 791 22.22 24.86 0.91
C ALA A 791 22.33 23.34 0.79
N ILE A 792 21.47 22.58 1.49
CA ILE A 792 21.40 21.12 1.38
C ILE A 792 21.00 20.70 -0.04
N TYR A 793 19.97 21.34 -0.59
CA TYR A 793 19.53 21.10 -1.97
C TYR A 793 20.64 21.33 -2.99
N ASP A 794 21.33 22.47 -2.90
CA ASP A 794 22.43 22.81 -3.81
C ASP A 794 23.60 21.84 -3.69
N GLU A 795 23.88 21.33 -2.48
CA GLU A 795 24.93 20.35 -2.26
C GLU A 795 24.58 18.99 -2.87
N ILE A 796 23.36 18.50 -2.64
CA ILE A 796 22.89 17.23 -3.22
C ILE A 796 23.03 17.24 -4.74
N ARG A 797 22.63 18.34 -5.41
CA ARG A 797 22.73 18.50 -6.87
C ARG A 797 24.16 18.45 -7.43
N LYS A 798 25.18 18.69 -6.60
CA LYS A 798 26.60 18.59 -7.02
C LYS A 798 27.09 17.14 -6.99
N THR A 799 26.47 16.29 -6.17
CA THR A 799 26.86 14.89 -5.99
C THR A 799 26.25 13.95 -7.03
N GLU A 800 26.64 12.68 -6.98
CA GLU A 800 26.02 11.62 -7.77
C GLU A 800 24.61 11.26 -7.30
N LEU A 801 24.11 11.78 -6.17
CA LEU A 801 22.69 11.61 -5.80
C LEU A 801 21.74 12.26 -6.82
N TYR A 802 22.23 13.16 -7.66
CA TYR A 802 21.46 13.75 -8.76
C TYR A 802 21.95 13.22 -10.11
N ASP A 803 21.11 12.44 -10.78
CA ASP A 803 21.34 11.99 -12.15
C ASP A 803 21.19 13.18 -13.10
N LYS A 804 22.32 13.75 -13.53
CA LYS A 804 22.34 14.93 -14.41
C LYS A 804 21.77 14.66 -15.79
N LYS A 805 21.80 13.42 -16.27
CA LYS A 805 21.33 13.05 -17.63
C LYS A 805 19.80 12.98 -17.66
N LEU A 806 19.20 12.36 -16.65
CA LEU A 806 17.75 12.20 -16.56
C LEU A 806 17.07 13.27 -15.70
N GLN A 807 17.85 14.05 -14.94
CA GLN A 807 17.40 15.10 -14.03
C GLN A 807 16.56 14.55 -12.86
N PHE A 808 16.97 13.40 -12.32
CA PHE A 808 16.27 12.66 -11.26
C PHE A 808 17.17 12.46 -10.03
N TYR A 809 16.57 12.22 -8.85
CA TYR A 809 17.32 11.87 -7.64
C TYR A 809 17.50 10.35 -7.50
N GLN A 810 18.69 9.91 -7.11
CA GLN A 810 19.06 8.52 -6.87
C GLN A 810 19.01 8.19 -5.37
N THR A 811 18.82 6.91 -5.02
CA THR A 811 18.81 6.46 -3.62
C THR A 811 20.16 6.66 -2.92
N SER A 812 21.25 6.43 -3.66
CA SER A 812 22.62 6.43 -3.17
C SER A 812 23.61 6.83 -4.26
N THR A 813 24.78 7.29 -3.83
CA THR A 813 26.00 7.35 -4.65
C THR A 813 26.62 5.95 -4.81
N SER A 814 27.68 5.82 -5.61
CA SER A 814 28.27 4.50 -5.90
C SER A 814 28.61 3.69 -4.65
N LEU A 815 28.12 2.44 -4.61
CA LEU A 815 28.43 1.49 -3.54
C LEU A 815 29.69 0.66 -3.82
N ASP A 816 30.42 0.92 -4.91
CA ASP A 816 31.44 -0.01 -5.40
C ASP A 816 32.64 -0.19 -4.47
N ALA A 817 32.93 0.81 -3.64
CA ALA A 817 33.98 0.77 -2.62
C ALA A 817 33.67 -0.17 -1.43
N PHE A 818 32.42 -0.67 -1.33
CA PHE A 818 31.96 -1.48 -0.20
C PHE A 818 31.74 -2.95 -0.62
N SER A 819 31.94 -3.86 0.34
CA SER A 819 31.73 -5.29 0.13
C SER A 819 30.25 -5.66 0.17
N ASN A 820 29.92 -6.90 -0.21
CA ASN A 820 28.56 -7.43 -0.08
C ASN A 820 28.09 -7.57 1.39
N GLU A 821 28.96 -7.33 2.38
CA GLU A 821 28.61 -7.41 3.80
C GLU A 821 27.59 -6.35 4.23
N ILE A 822 27.47 -5.22 3.50
CA ILE A 822 26.46 -4.20 3.78
C ILE A 822 25.03 -4.64 3.41
N GLY A 823 24.88 -5.71 2.65
CA GLY A 823 23.58 -6.27 2.28
C GLY A 823 23.41 -6.51 0.78
N ARG A 824 22.25 -7.08 0.41
CA ARG A 824 21.93 -7.45 -0.98
C ARG A 824 21.92 -6.27 -1.94
N ILE A 825 21.75 -5.03 -1.44
CA ILE A 825 21.82 -3.82 -2.25
C ILE A 825 23.09 -3.76 -3.11
N ARG A 826 24.22 -4.19 -2.56
CA ARG A 826 25.52 -4.13 -3.24
C ARG A 826 25.61 -5.13 -4.39
N ALA A 827 24.86 -6.23 -4.31
CA ALA A 827 24.81 -7.27 -5.32
C ALA A 827 23.94 -6.89 -6.54
N PHE A 828 23.02 -5.94 -6.38
CA PHE A 828 22.22 -5.44 -7.50
C PHE A 828 23.10 -4.66 -8.49
N THR A 829 22.65 -4.61 -9.74
CA THR A 829 23.27 -3.73 -10.74
C THR A 829 22.99 -2.26 -10.38
N PRO A 830 23.94 -1.32 -10.54
CA PRO A 830 23.65 0.10 -10.42
C PRO A 830 22.41 0.53 -11.22
N GLY A 831 21.59 1.41 -10.64
CA GLY A 831 20.33 1.85 -11.24
C GLY A 831 19.22 0.80 -11.25
N TRP A 832 19.33 -0.27 -10.46
CA TRP A 832 18.34 -1.35 -10.38
C TRP A 832 17.87 -1.60 -8.95
N LEU A 833 16.55 -1.76 -8.77
CA LEU A 833 15.91 -1.90 -7.46
C LEU A 833 16.37 -0.77 -6.51
N GLU A 834 16.81 -1.04 -5.28
CA GLU A 834 17.21 0.00 -4.33
C GLU A 834 18.62 0.56 -4.58
N ARG A 835 19.45 -0.06 -5.44
CA ARG A 835 20.83 0.37 -5.68
C ARG A 835 20.91 1.46 -6.74
N GLU A 836 21.31 2.66 -6.32
CA GLU A 836 21.63 3.79 -7.21
C GLU A 836 20.51 4.09 -8.24
N SER A 837 19.25 3.74 -7.95
CA SER A 837 18.10 3.99 -8.83
C SER A 837 17.34 5.23 -8.38
N ASN A 838 16.44 5.75 -9.22
CA ASN A 838 15.43 6.68 -8.74
C ASN A 838 14.32 5.86 -8.13
N PHE A 839 14.38 5.64 -6.82
CA PHE A 839 13.31 4.97 -6.09
C PHE A 839 12.25 6.02 -5.73
N LEU A 840 11.16 6.04 -6.48
CA LEU A 840 10.16 7.13 -6.50
C LEU A 840 9.67 7.50 -5.10
N HIS A 841 9.47 6.51 -4.23
CA HIS A 841 9.08 6.77 -2.85
C HIS A 841 10.10 7.65 -2.10
N MET A 842 11.41 7.39 -2.24
CA MET A 842 12.45 8.20 -1.61
C MET A 842 12.58 9.57 -2.27
N THR A 843 12.51 9.62 -3.60
CA THR A 843 12.47 10.89 -4.35
C THR A 843 11.29 11.75 -3.89
N TYR A 844 10.11 11.18 -3.68
CA TYR A 844 8.92 11.94 -3.28
C TYR A 844 9.00 12.38 -1.81
N LYS A 845 9.65 11.62 -0.93
CA LYS A 845 10.00 12.12 0.42
C LYS A 845 10.90 13.35 0.35
N TYR A 846 11.88 13.33 -0.55
CA TYR A 846 12.78 14.47 -0.75
C TYR A 846 12.02 15.70 -1.28
N LEU A 847 11.17 15.52 -2.29
CA LEU A 847 10.30 16.59 -2.82
C LEU A 847 9.34 17.14 -1.75
N LEU A 848 8.74 16.26 -0.94
CA LEU A 848 7.92 16.68 0.21
C LEU A 848 8.74 17.47 1.23
N GLY A 849 9.99 17.07 1.49
CA GLY A 849 10.92 17.81 2.33
C GLY A 849 11.22 19.21 1.80
N MET A 850 11.44 19.35 0.48
CA MET A 850 11.63 20.65 -0.18
C MET A 850 10.39 21.55 -0.03
N LEU A 851 9.20 20.97 -0.24
CA LEU A 851 7.92 21.68 -0.10
C LEU A 851 7.70 22.16 1.34
N LYS A 852 7.94 21.30 2.34
CA LYS A 852 7.77 21.64 3.76
C LYS A 852 8.80 22.65 4.27
N SER A 853 10.00 22.69 3.70
CA SER A 853 11.05 23.64 4.07
C SER A 853 10.97 24.98 3.33
N GLY A 854 9.97 25.17 2.46
CA GLY A 854 9.71 26.44 1.77
C GLY A 854 10.53 26.68 0.49
N LEU A 855 11.13 25.62 -0.07
CA LEU A 855 11.81 25.64 -1.37
C LEU A 855 10.82 25.49 -2.53
N TYR A 856 9.83 26.39 -2.59
CA TYR A 856 8.70 26.28 -3.51
C TYR A 856 9.12 26.39 -4.98
N GLU A 857 10.00 27.34 -5.31
CA GLU A 857 10.50 27.53 -6.68
C GLU A 857 11.26 26.29 -7.16
N GLU A 858 12.18 25.78 -6.34
CA GLU A 858 12.94 24.58 -6.64
C GLU A 858 12.02 23.36 -6.76
N PHE A 859 11.05 23.21 -5.85
CA PHE A 859 10.06 22.15 -5.91
C PHE A 859 9.32 22.14 -7.26
N TYR A 860 8.80 23.29 -7.70
CA TYR A 860 8.10 23.39 -8.98
C TYR A 860 8.98 23.15 -10.20
N GLU A 861 10.30 23.36 -10.10
CA GLU A 861 11.25 22.97 -11.14
C GLU A 861 11.49 21.45 -11.14
N GLU A 862 11.73 20.86 -9.97
CA GLU A 862 12.09 19.44 -9.86
C GLU A 862 10.92 18.51 -10.21
N ILE A 863 9.66 18.88 -9.94
CA ILE A 863 8.51 18.03 -10.28
C ILE A 863 8.34 17.83 -11.79
N LYS A 864 8.84 18.75 -12.64
CA LYS A 864 8.72 18.66 -14.11
C LYS A 864 9.35 17.40 -14.68
N THR A 865 10.38 16.88 -14.00
CA THR A 865 11.09 15.66 -14.38
C THR A 865 10.82 14.52 -13.40
N ASN A 866 10.67 14.80 -12.11
CA ASN A 866 10.53 13.76 -11.10
C ASN A 866 9.10 13.23 -10.90
N TYR A 867 8.05 13.97 -11.29
CA TYR A 867 6.70 13.40 -11.33
C TYR A 867 6.51 12.56 -12.59
N THR A 868 6.13 11.29 -12.40
CA THR A 868 5.92 10.35 -13.51
C THR A 868 4.90 10.85 -14.53
N CYS A 869 3.92 11.67 -14.10
CA CYS A 869 2.89 12.23 -14.96
C CYS A 869 3.39 13.30 -15.95
N PHE A 870 4.57 13.88 -15.70
CA PHE A 870 5.21 14.86 -16.59
C PHE A 870 6.36 14.25 -17.42
N MET A 871 6.72 13.00 -17.17
CA MET A 871 7.74 12.30 -17.96
C MET A 871 7.24 11.97 -19.38
N ASP A 872 8.17 11.87 -20.33
CA ASP A 872 7.87 11.30 -21.66
C ASP A 872 7.44 9.82 -21.50
N PRO A 873 6.20 9.46 -21.87
CA PRO A 873 5.72 8.09 -21.75
C PRO A 873 6.54 7.05 -22.51
N LYS A 874 7.23 7.44 -23.60
CA LYS A 874 8.13 6.54 -24.35
C LYS A 874 9.39 6.21 -23.55
N VAL A 875 9.86 7.15 -22.74
CA VAL A 875 10.99 6.94 -21.83
C VAL A 875 10.52 6.11 -20.64
N TYR A 876 9.44 6.54 -19.98
CA TYR A 876 8.84 5.88 -18.81
C TYR A 876 8.39 4.45 -19.09
N GLY A 877 7.87 4.19 -20.29
CA GLY A 877 7.53 2.87 -20.80
C GLY A 877 6.17 2.32 -20.35
N ARG A 878 5.35 3.13 -19.67
CA ARG A 878 4.00 2.78 -19.20
C ARG A 878 3.14 4.04 -19.10
N SER A 879 1.89 3.90 -18.65
CA SER A 879 0.96 5.02 -18.46
C SER A 879 1.54 6.05 -17.48
N PRO A 880 1.71 7.33 -17.86
CA PRO A 880 2.33 8.35 -17.00
C PRO A 880 1.46 8.69 -15.77
N ILE A 881 0.16 8.37 -15.81
CA ILE A 881 -0.76 8.54 -14.67
C ILE A 881 -0.64 7.42 -13.64
N GLU A 882 0.02 6.29 -13.96
CA GLU A 882 0.27 5.21 -13.01
C GLU A 882 1.68 5.31 -12.43
N ASN A 883 1.81 5.23 -11.10
CA ASN A 883 3.12 5.19 -10.45
C ASN A 883 3.86 3.87 -10.68
N SER A 884 5.17 3.89 -10.46
CA SER A 884 6.02 2.71 -10.31
C SER A 884 6.76 2.75 -8.96
N SER A 885 7.59 1.75 -8.66
CA SER A 885 8.42 1.80 -7.44
C SER A 885 9.73 2.50 -7.68
N PHE A 886 10.38 2.20 -8.81
CA PHE A 886 11.62 2.84 -9.20
C PHE A 886 11.70 3.07 -10.70
N LEU A 887 12.59 3.99 -11.09
CA LEU A 887 13.02 4.24 -12.46
C LEU A 887 14.51 3.90 -12.58
N VAL A 888 14.89 3.33 -13.72
CA VAL A 888 16.28 3.00 -14.01
C VAL A 888 17.05 4.28 -14.34
N THR A 889 18.14 4.53 -13.61
CA THR A 889 18.99 5.72 -13.78
C THR A 889 20.08 5.51 -14.82
N SER A 890 20.82 6.57 -15.12
CA SER A 890 21.94 6.57 -16.06
C SER A 890 23.17 5.79 -15.58
N SER A 891 23.24 5.43 -14.29
CA SER A 891 24.28 4.55 -13.74
C SER A 891 24.12 3.11 -14.22
N ASN A 892 22.93 2.71 -14.68
CA ASN A 892 22.71 1.37 -15.21
C ASN A 892 23.45 1.15 -16.53
N PRO A 893 24.12 0.00 -16.73
CA PRO A 893 24.87 -0.26 -17.96
C PRO A 893 23.99 -0.39 -19.21
N ASP A 894 22.69 -0.70 -19.07
CA ASP A 894 21.77 -0.81 -20.21
C ASP A 894 21.05 0.51 -20.49
N ALA A 895 21.62 1.29 -21.42
CA ALA A 895 21.06 2.58 -21.85
C ALA A 895 19.63 2.50 -22.40
N LYS A 896 19.15 1.32 -22.83
CA LYS A 896 17.77 1.16 -23.34
C LYS A 896 16.72 1.23 -22.23
N LYS A 897 17.14 0.99 -20.98
CA LYS A 897 16.28 1.01 -19.80
C LYS A 897 16.25 2.37 -19.11
N HIS A 898 17.19 3.27 -19.38
CA HIS A 898 17.26 4.59 -18.73
C HIS A 898 15.89 5.31 -18.76
N GLY A 899 15.42 5.72 -17.59
CA GLY A 899 14.13 6.37 -17.35
C GLY A 899 12.90 5.45 -17.34
N GLN A 900 13.04 4.14 -17.60
CA GLN A 900 11.93 3.20 -17.58
C GLN A 900 11.51 2.89 -16.13
N GLY A 901 10.19 2.91 -15.88
CA GLY A 901 9.61 2.51 -14.60
C GLY A 901 9.44 1.01 -14.46
N PHE A 902 9.58 0.50 -13.23
CA PHE A 902 9.41 -0.90 -12.85
C PHE A 902 8.61 -1.03 -11.54
N VAL A 903 7.91 -2.16 -11.41
CA VAL A 903 7.09 -2.53 -10.26
C VAL A 903 5.87 -1.61 -10.09
N SER A 904 4.69 -2.09 -10.48
CA SER A 904 3.47 -1.28 -10.65
C SER A 904 2.82 -0.71 -9.37
N ARG A 905 2.37 0.55 -9.48
CA ARG A 905 1.29 1.26 -8.75
C ARG A 905 1.35 1.32 -7.22
N LEU A 906 1.34 0.19 -6.52
CA LEU A 906 1.25 0.13 -5.06
C LEU A 906 2.58 0.47 -4.39
N SER A 907 2.97 1.75 -4.47
CA SER A 907 4.23 2.29 -3.98
C SER A 907 3.99 3.32 -2.88
N GLY A 908 4.97 3.54 -2.00
CA GLY A 908 4.88 4.58 -0.98
C GLY A 908 4.88 5.99 -1.55
N SER A 909 5.28 6.14 -2.81
CA SER A 909 5.18 7.40 -3.55
C SER A 909 3.75 7.95 -3.61
N THR A 910 2.72 7.11 -3.58
CA THR A 910 1.32 7.58 -3.60
C THR A 910 0.98 8.33 -2.32
N ALA A 911 1.35 7.79 -1.15
CA ALA A 911 1.16 8.44 0.15
C ALA A 911 1.93 9.77 0.27
N GLU A 912 3.15 9.83 -0.27
CA GLU A 912 3.93 11.07 -0.32
C GLU A 912 3.28 12.10 -1.27
N LEU A 913 2.73 11.67 -2.41
CA LEU A 913 1.99 12.57 -3.31
C LEU A 913 0.73 13.13 -2.64
N LEU A 914 -0.02 12.32 -1.89
CA LEU A 914 -1.20 12.81 -1.14
C LEU A 914 -0.80 13.85 -0.09
N SER A 915 0.34 13.65 0.58
CA SER A 915 0.88 14.66 1.49
C SER A 915 1.30 15.92 0.72
N MET A 916 2.00 15.81 -0.41
CA MET A 916 2.34 16.97 -1.24
C MET A 916 1.08 17.72 -1.72
N TRP A 917 0.03 17.01 -2.13
CA TRP A 917 -1.27 17.60 -2.47
C TRP A 917 -1.85 18.41 -1.30
N ARG A 918 -1.89 17.84 -0.08
CA ARG A 918 -2.33 18.58 1.13
C ARG A 918 -1.54 19.89 1.27
N TYR A 919 -0.21 19.82 1.23
CA TYR A 919 0.65 20.99 1.43
C TYR A 919 0.53 22.02 0.30
N MET A 920 0.40 21.57 -0.96
CA MET A 920 0.25 22.44 -2.13
C MET A 920 -1.06 23.20 -2.09
N PHE A 921 -2.18 22.52 -1.85
CA PHE A 921 -3.51 23.11 -1.99
C PHE A 921 -4.03 23.68 -0.68
N LEU A 922 -3.89 22.96 0.43
CA LEU A 922 -4.54 23.29 1.70
C LEU A 922 -3.61 24.08 2.65
N GLY A 923 -2.32 23.71 2.67
CA GLY A 923 -1.31 24.26 3.57
C GLY A 923 -0.88 23.26 4.64
N ASP A 924 -0.14 23.74 5.65
CA ASP A 924 0.42 22.89 6.70
C ASP A 924 -0.64 22.45 7.72
N HIS A 925 -1.23 23.39 8.47
CA HIS A 925 -2.29 23.12 9.45
C HIS A 925 -3.58 23.84 9.05
N LEU A 926 -4.67 23.08 8.84
CA LEU A 926 -5.98 23.64 8.48
C LEU A 926 -6.68 24.31 9.67
N PHE A 927 -6.54 23.73 10.86
CA PHE A 927 -7.12 24.24 12.08
C PHE A 927 -6.02 24.54 13.10
N THR A 928 -6.14 25.67 13.79
CA THR A 928 -5.24 26.07 14.87
C THR A 928 -6.03 26.69 16.03
N LEU A 929 -5.38 26.84 17.19
CA LEU A 929 -5.92 27.59 18.33
C LEU A 929 -5.28 28.99 18.36
N ASP A 930 -6.08 30.02 18.16
CA ASP A 930 -5.68 31.43 18.34
C ASP A 930 -6.37 31.96 19.60
N GLN A 931 -5.58 32.26 20.64
CA GLN A 931 -6.07 32.67 21.96
C GLN A 931 -7.15 31.74 22.54
N GLY A 932 -7.02 30.43 22.31
CA GLY A 932 -7.96 29.39 22.76
C GLY A 932 -9.22 29.25 21.89
N GLN A 933 -9.37 30.04 20.83
CA GLN A 933 -10.44 29.88 19.84
C GLN A 933 -9.96 29.07 18.64
N LEU A 934 -10.82 28.17 18.16
CA LEU A 934 -10.54 27.40 16.95
C LEU A 934 -10.62 28.31 15.72
N VAL A 935 -9.57 28.29 14.90
CA VAL A 935 -9.45 29.06 13.66
C VAL A 935 -9.20 28.09 12.50
N PHE A 936 -9.90 28.28 11.39
CA PHE A 936 -9.61 27.62 10.12
C PHE A 936 -8.82 28.56 9.23
N GLU A 937 -7.74 28.07 8.63
CA GLU A 937 -6.88 28.86 7.73
C GLU A 937 -6.41 28.03 6.54
N LEU A 938 -6.49 28.63 5.35
CA LEU A 938 -5.92 28.07 4.12
C LEU A 938 -4.61 28.80 3.78
N SER A 939 -3.58 28.04 3.39
CA SER A 939 -2.30 28.61 2.97
C SER A 939 -1.74 27.88 1.74
N PRO A 940 -2.38 28.04 0.56
CA PRO A 940 -1.96 27.35 -0.67
C PRO A 940 -0.52 27.74 -1.05
N LYS A 941 0.24 26.79 -1.60
CA LYS A 941 1.60 26.94 -2.14
C LYS A 941 1.63 26.50 -3.59
N LEU A 942 0.83 27.17 -4.42
CA LEU A 942 0.60 26.88 -5.83
C LEU A 942 1.38 27.84 -6.74
N SER A 943 2.03 27.26 -7.75
CA SER A 943 2.49 28.04 -8.90
C SER A 943 1.29 28.51 -9.71
N LYS A 944 1.30 29.78 -10.15
CA LYS A 944 0.28 30.34 -11.03
C LYS A 944 0.11 29.56 -12.33
N SER A 945 1.15 28.81 -12.73
CA SER A 945 1.09 27.93 -13.90
C SER A 945 0.06 26.81 -13.77
N PHE A 946 -0.41 26.48 -12.56
CA PHE A 946 -1.44 25.46 -12.31
C PHE A 946 -2.86 26.02 -12.41
N PHE A 947 -3.04 27.33 -12.55
CA PHE A 947 -4.37 27.94 -12.65
C PHE A 947 -4.86 27.96 -14.09
N LYS A 948 -6.07 27.42 -14.31
CA LYS A 948 -6.77 27.51 -15.58
C LYS A 948 -7.74 28.67 -15.52
N ASP A 949 -7.60 29.64 -16.42
CA ASP A 949 -8.43 30.86 -16.41
C ASP A 949 -8.42 31.57 -15.03
N ARG A 950 -7.24 31.57 -14.38
CA ARG A 950 -7.03 32.08 -13.01
C ARG A 950 -7.77 31.34 -11.90
N ILE A 951 -8.25 30.12 -12.15
CA ILE A 951 -8.98 29.28 -11.20
C ILE A 951 -8.28 27.93 -10.99
N VAL A 952 -8.29 27.47 -9.74
CA VAL A 952 -8.01 26.09 -9.32
C VAL A 952 -9.13 25.62 -8.42
N GLU A 953 -9.58 24.36 -8.58
CA GLU A 953 -10.56 23.73 -7.70
C GLU A 953 -9.97 22.50 -7.02
N VAL A 954 -10.30 22.29 -5.74
CA VAL A 954 -9.86 21.11 -4.97
C VAL A 954 -10.95 20.67 -3.98
N ARG A 955 -11.05 19.37 -3.71
CA ARG A 955 -11.97 18.79 -2.71
C ARG A 955 -11.29 18.64 -1.35
N LEU A 956 -11.95 19.11 -0.30
CA LEU A 956 -11.61 18.91 1.11
C LEU A 956 -12.70 18.07 1.80
N PHE A 957 -12.31 17.12 2.65
CA PHE A 957 -13.22 16.25 3.40
C PHE A 957 -14.24 15.50 2.53
N ASN A 958 -13.86 15.17 1.28
CA ASN A 958 -14.72 14.49 0.30
C ASN A 958 -15.98 15.27 -0.18
N HIS A 959 -16.42 16.33 0.52
CA HIS A 959 -17.63 17.09 0.14
C HIS A 959 -17.43 18.60 -0.03
N THR A 960 -16.43 19.23 0.60
CA THR A 960 -16.22 20.68 0.49
C THR A 960 -15.41 21.05 -0.75
N THR A 961 -15.98 21.82 -1.69
CA THR A 961 -15.22 22.32 -2.85
C THR A 961 -14.54 23.65 -2.52
N ILE A 962 -13.22 23.70 -2.57
CA ILE A 962 -12.45 24.94 -2.47
C ILE A 962 -12.11 25.44 -3.88
N VAL A 963 -12.39 26.71 -4.15
CA VAL A 963 -12.12 27.36 -5.43
C VAL A 963 -11.19 28.54 -5.19
N TYR A 964 -9.94 28.43 -5.64
CA TYR A 964 -8.97 29.52 -5.58
C TYR A 964 -9.07 30.38 -6.83
N HIS A 965 -9.21 31.70 -6.63
CA HIS A 965 -9.27 32.72 -7.66
C HIS A 965 -8.02 33.61 -7.56
N LEU A 966 -7.18 33.61 -8.58
CA LEU A 966 -6.11 34.59 -8.71
C LEU A 966 -6.71 35.91 -9.23
N VAL A 967 -6.84 36.90 -8.37
CA VAL A 967 -7.22 38.26 -8.77
C VAL A 967 -6.04 38.91 -9.51
N ASP A 968 -4.84 38.71 -8.98
CA ASP A 968 -3.58 39.12 -9.60
C ASP A 968 -2.78 37.89 -10.06
N ASP A 969 -2.01 38.02 -11.15
CA ASP A 969 -1.26 36.90 -11.76
C ASP A 969 0.05 36.59 -10.99
N ILE A 970 -0.10 36.10 -9.76
CA ILE A 970 0.98 35.88 -8.79
C ILE A 970 0.99 34.42 -8.29
N ASP A 971 2.17 33.88 -8.03
CA ASP A 971 2.32 32.59 -7.35
C ASP A 971 1.79 32.70 -5.91
N THR A 972 1.04 31.72 -5.42
CA THR A 972 0.40 31.85 -4.09
C THR A 972 1.39 31.73 -2.93
N TYR A 973 2.63 31.31 -3.23
CA TYR A 973 3.74 31.26 -2.29
C TYR A 973 4.67 32.48 -2.38
N ASP A 974 4.40 33.45 -3.28
CA ASP A 974 5.14 34.71 -3.33
C ASP A 974 4.92 35.48 -2.01
N PRO A 975 5.96 36.09 -1.42
CA PRO A 975 5.83 36.87 -0.19
C PRO A 975 4.81 38.01 -0.26
N ASN A 976 4.48 38.51 -1.45
CA ASN A 976 3.49 39.56 -1.68
C ASN A 976 2.07 39.02 -1.95
N ALA A 977 1.91 37.70 -2.08
CA ALA A 977 0.61 37.07 -2.27
C ALA A 977 -0.14 36.92 -0.94
N TYR A 978 -1.41 37.28 -0.91
CA TYR A 978 -2.26 37.10 0.27
C TYR A 978 -3.71 36.80 -0.12
N ILE A 979 -4.43 36.11 0.77
CA ILE A 979 -5.88 35.91 0.64
C ILE A 979 -6.55 37.22 1.06
N GLU A 980 -7.19 37.91 0.10
CA GLU A 980 -7.96 39.12 0.36
C GLU A 980 -9.23 38.79 1.13
N LYS A 981 -9.98 37.79 0.64
CA LYS A 981 -11.24 37.36 1.25
C LYS A 981 -11.62 35.94 0.87
N MET A 982 -12.56 35.38 1.63
CA MET A 982 -13.20 34.09 1.37
C MET A 982 -14.73 34.21 1.44
N THR A 983 -15.43 33.45 0.60
CA THR A 983 -16.89 33.28 0.70
C THR A 983 -17.23 31.82 0.97
N LEU A 984 -17.90 31.55 2.08
CA LEU A 984 -18.29 30.22 2.54
C LEU A 984 -19.77 29.98 2.28
N HIS A 985 -20.10 28.82 1.73
CA HIS A 985 -21.47 28.47 1.32
C HIS A 985 -21.97 27.23 2.04
N LYS A 986 -23.16 27.37 2.63
CA LYS A 986 -24.05 26.28 3.05
C LYS A 986 -25.31 26.33 2.21
N ILE A 987 -26.20 25.36 2.41
CA ILE A 987 -27.46 25.23 1.67
C ILE A 987 -28.28 26.52 1.75
N ASP A 988 -28.41 27.11 2.95
CA ASP A 988 -29.27 28.26 3.21
C ASP A 988 -28.52 29.53 3.66
N GLU A 989 -27.18 29.48 3.73
CA GLU A 989 -26.37 30.53 4.37
C GLU A 989 -25.09 30.79 3.56
N VAL A 990 -24.73 32.06 3.38
CA VAL A 990 -23.44 32.48 2.81
C VAL A 990 -22.76 33.47 3.76
N CYS A 991 -21.46 33.30 3.98
CA CYS A 991 -20.65 34.21 4.79
C CYS A 991 -19.44 34.69 4.02
N GLU A 992 -19.17 35.99 4.09
CA GLU A 992 -17.92 36.58 3.61
C GLU A 992 -16.98 36.82 4.81
N VAL A 993 -15.72 36.48 4.62
CA VAL A 993 -14.65 36.61 5.62
C VAL A 993 -13.49 37.34 4.96
N GLU A 994 -13.03 38.43 5.57
CA GLU A 994 -11.83 39.15 5.15
C GLU A 994 -10.57 38.39 5.62
N GLY A 995 -9.59 38.24 4.74
CA GLY A 995 -8.33 37.53 5.03
C GLY A 995 -8.41 36.01 4.90
N SER A 996 -7.37 35.34 5.41
CA SER A 996 -7.17 33.88 5.35
C SER A 996 -7.83 33.09 6.50
N LYS A 997 -8.30 33.76 7.55
CA LYS A 997 -8.72 33.14 8.81
C LYS A 997 -10.23 33.18 9.02
N VAL A 998 -10.84 32.02 9.23
CA VAL A 998 -12.25 31.87 9.61
C VAL A 998 -12.34 31.54 11.09
N GLN A 999 -13.24 32.21 11.81
CA GLN A 999 -13.45 32.05 13.25
C GLN A 999 -14.92 31.79 13.59
N GLY A 1000 -15.18 31.34 14.81
CA GLY A 1000 -16.52 31.19 15.36
C GLY A 1000 -17.30 30.00 14.79
N LYS A 1001 -18.60 30.21 14.53
CA LYS A 1001 -19.53 29.16 14.07
C LYS A 1001 -19.05 28.51 12.77
N TRP A 1002 -18.64 29.32 11.80
CA TRP A 1002 -18.22 28.86 10.48
C TRP A 1002 -17.02 27.91 10.52
N THR A 1003 -16.06 28.10 11.44
CA THR A 1003 -14.94 27.17 11.63
C THR A 1003 -15.42 25.76 11.99
N LYS A 1004 -16.36 25.67 12.94
CA LYS A 1004 -16.94 24.38 13.35
C LYS A 1004 -17.75 23.77 12.21
N ASP A 1005 -18.48 24.60 11.47
CA ASP A 1005 -19.32 24.15 10.37
C ASP A 1005 -18.49 23.61 9.19
N ILE A 1006 -17.30 24.19 8.92
CA ILE A 1006 -16.33 23.61 7.96
C ILE A 1006 -15.87 22.24 8.45
N ARG A 1007 -15.42 22.14 9.71
CA ARG A 1007 -14.91 20.87 10.26
C ARG A 1007 -15.96 19.77 10.31
N ASN A 1008 -17.21 20.14 10.56
CA ASN A 1008 -18.37 19.22 10.61
C ASN A 1008 -18.97 18.95 9.23
N GLY A 1009 -18.36 19.47 8.17
CA GLY A 1009 -18.77 19.23 6.79
C GLY A 1009 -20.09 19.88 6.34
N GLN A 1010 -20.51 20.93 7.03
CA GLN A 1010 -21.74 21.67 6.70
C GLN A 1010 -21.53 22.71 5.60
N VAL A 1011 -20.28 23.11 5.34
CA VAL A 1011 -19.90 24.03 4.26
C VAL A 1011 -19.59 23.23 3.01
N PHE A 1012 -20.37 23.37 1.94
CA PHE A 1012 -20.14 22.60 0.71
C PHE A 1012 -19.20 23.31 -0.27
N LYS A 1013 -18.99 24.62 -0.13
CA LYS A 1013 -18.12 25.40 -1.03
C LYS A 1013 -17.44 26.58 -0.33
N ILE A 1014 -16.17 26.81 -0.64
CA ILE A 1014 -15.37 27.96 -0.22
C ILE A 1014 -14.73 28.59 -1.46
N ASN A 1015 -15.04 29.85 -1.78
CA ASN A 1015 -14.24 30.60 -2.77
C ASN A 1015 -13.18 31.42 -2.04
N VAL A 1016 -11.95 31.39 -2.53
CA VAL A 1016 -10.79 32.06 -1.94
C VAL A 1016 -10.22 33.02 -2.98
N TYR A 1017 -10.10 34.31 -2.67
CA TYR A 1017 -9.63 35.33 -3.60
C TYR A 1017 -8.22 35.79 -3.19
N ILE A 1018 -7.24 35.62 -4.08
CA ILE A 1018 -5.82 35.87 -3.84
C ILE A 1018 -5.35 37.08 -4.65
N ARG A 1019 -4.69 38.05 -4.00
CA ARG A 1019 -4.11 39.26 -4.59
C ARG A 1019 -2.61 39.34 -4.39
N GLY A 1020 -1.95 40.20 -5.17
CA GLY A 1020 -0.55 40.59 -5.03
C GLY A 1020 -0.40 42.06 -4.67
N GLY A 1021 0.51 42.37 -3.75
CA GLY A 1021 0.91 43.75 -3.44
C GLY A 1021 0.44 44.22 -2.07
N LYS A 1022 1.38 44.19 -1.12
CA LYS A 1022 1.35 45.05 0.06
C LYS A 1022 2.50 46.05 -0.02
#